data_AF-A0A7V9Q5T0-F1
#
_entry.id   AF-A0A7V9Q5T0-F1
#
_cell.length_a   1.000
_cell.length_b   1.000
_cell.length_c   1.000
_cell.angle_alpha   90.00
_cell.angle_beta   90.00
_cell.angle_gamma   90.00
#
_symmetry.space_group_name_H-M   'P 1'
#
loop_
_entity.id
_entity.type
_entity.pdbx_description
1 polymer ?
#
loop_
_entity_poly.entity_id
_entity_poly.type
_entity_poly.pdbx_seq_one_letter_code
_entity_poly.pdbx_strand_id
1 'polypeptide(L)'
;MFRRLTAIALTLISFGPLSTFAAPTPQHNGTHKKVAPELEALSNDTVRVIIQTKGRPNAAQDNAIAGKGGAKRKAFEAIDAMVADLPASEVVSLSTRDDIAYISPDRTVKSQMSVTRETTGASAADADKHKSTLTGKGVGVAIIDSGISANHPDFVKNGKSRVVASVNFTGSGAVQSNGILMSDAILMSDGILMSDGDRNGHGTGVAGVAAGNGAASTGYAANYAGIAPEAHLLDLKVLDENGAGTTSSTLAAINWAIVNQKRFNIRVINLSLGTPVRESFRTDPLCLAVEQAVRAGIIVVSSAGNNGSTEEVVGHDANGDPIYRLVYGGINSPGNSPYVITVGATDSRGTVRRSDDIMARFSSKGPTRVDGLAKPDLVAPGRRLIAPMSQQNPATSVQYPDRVIQPVSSDATPNAYFKYSGTSFSAPVVSGAIALMLEANKSLTPALTKATLLRTAQALPESQFESKAQNISSQGAGALNVAAAVEMAESIVPNANKLKAGARIFRAGVTLRSLKQSTLIGGETVAQTSRVLYSNGVLFTQRPILTDGILMSDGILISDGILMSDGAVLGSGILMSDGAVLGSGILMSDGAVLGSGAVLGSGAVLGSGAVLGSAILMSDAILMSDALMNGDGILMTDGILMSDGILMSDGILMTDGILMSDGAVLGSGILMSDGAVLGSGILMSDGVILSDGILLSDGAVLGSGILMSDGILMSDGILMSDGNTWS
;
A
#
# COMPACT_ATOMS: atom_id res chain seq x y z
N MET A 1 -46.40 -20.11 8.58
CA MET A 1 -46.27 -19.51 9.94
C MET A 1 -45.17 -20.29 10.64
N PHE A 2 -44.01 -19.80 11.07
CA PHE A 2 -43.48 -18.46 11.30
C PHE A 2 -42.00 -18.39 10.88
N ARG A 3 -41.54 -17.19 10.55
CA ARG A 3 -40.25 -16.83 9.95
C ARG A 3 -39.09 -16.94 10.95
N ARG A 4 -37.92 -17.36 10.46
CA ARG A 4 -36.59 -17.09 11.04
C ARG A 4 -36.15 -15.68 10.66
N LEU A 5 -35.68 -14.90 11.62
CA LEU A 5 -35.13 -13.55 11.44
C LEU A 5 -33.60 -13.64 11.42
N THR A 6 -33.01 -13.26 10.30
CA THR A 6 -31.57 -13.03 10.13
C THR A 6 -31.35 -11.52 10.22
N ALA A 7 -30.64 -11.05 11.24
CA ALA A 7 -30.32 -9.64 11.41
C ALA A 7 -29.02 -9.29 10.65
N ILE A 8 -29.13 -8.36 9.70
CA ILE A 8 -28.02 -7.70 9.01
C ILE A 8 -27.70 -6.43 9.81
N ALA A 9 -26.48 -6.32 10.34
CA ALA A 9 -26.03 -5.14 11.06
C ALA A 9 -25.56 -4.05 10.09
N LEU A 10 -26.36 -3.00 9.98
CA LEU A 10 -26.03 -1.71 9.37
C LEU A 10 -25.37 -0.86 10.47
N THR A 11 -24.07 -0.57 10.40
CA THR A 11 -23.42 0.26 11.42
C THR A 11 -23.48 1.73 10.99
N LEU A 12 -24.40 2.45 11.62
CA LEU A 12 -24.58 3.90 11.59
C LEU A 12 -23.53 4.59 12.48
N ILE A 13 -22.96 5.70 12.01
CA ILE A 13 -22.19 6.63 12.84
C ILE A 13 -23.17 7.65 13.41
N SER A 14 -23.41 7.62 14.72
CA SER A 14 -24.03 8.72 15.46
C SER A 14 -22.94 9.53 16.16
N PHE A 15 -22.99 10.86 16.08
CA PHE A 15 -22.22 11.75 16.94
C PHE A 15 -23.19 12.57 17.81
N GLY A 16 -22.88 12.61 19.11
CA GLY A 16 -23.60 13.38 20.13
C GLY A 16 -23.34 14.89 20.05
N PRO A 17 -23.98 15.68 20.95
CA PRO A 17 -24.05 17.13 20.82
C PRO A 17 -22.71 17.84 21.03
N LEU A 18 -22.54 18.95 20.30
CA LEU A 18 -21.37 19.82 20.29
C LEU A 18 -20.97 20.27 21.72
N SER A 19 -19.74 19.97 22.10
CA SER A 19 -19.01 20.68 23.17
C SER A 19 -18.16 21.78 22.54
N THR A 20 -18.20 22.96 23.13
CA THR A 20 -17.45 24.16 22.69
C THR A 20 -15.94 23.97 22.91
N PHE A 21 -15.16 23.80 21.84
CA PHE A 21 -13.70 23.79 21.89
C PHE A 21 -13.14 25.21 21.76
N ALA A 22 -12.28 25.58 22.71
CA ALA A 22 -11.44 26.77 22.63
C ALA A 22 -10.29 26.53 21.63
N ALA A 23 -9.99 27.53 20.81
CA ALA A 23 -8.96 27.44 19.77
C ALA A 23 -7.54 27.27 20.35
N PRO A 24 -6.66 26.47 19.73
CA PRO A 24 -5.28 26.29 20.15
C PRO A 24 -4.44 27.54 19.84
N THR A 25 -3.62 27.97 20.79
CA THR A 25 -2.65 29.08 20.65
C THR A 25 -1.47 28.65 19.75
N PRO A 26 -1.12 29.39 18.68
CA PRO A 26 0.00 29.04 17.80
C PRO A 26 1.37 29.21 18.48
N GLN A 27 2.31 28.29 18.23
CA GLN A 27 3.71 28.46 18.60
C GLN A 27 4.36 29.60 17.78
N HIS A 28 4.93 30.58 18.47
CA HIS A 28 5.47 31.82 17.90
C HIS A 28 7.01 31.76 17.86
N ASN A 29 7.61 31.67 16.66
CA ASN A 29 9.07 31.72 16.46
C ASN A 29 9.60 33.10 16.03
N GLY A 30 8.74 34.14 15.96
CA GLY A 30 9.14 35.54 15.70
C GLY A 30 9.58 36.30 16.96
N THR A 31 10.38 37.34 16.80
CA THR A 31 10.88 38.17 17.91
C THR A 31 9.78 39.02 18.58
N HIS A 32 8.69 39.31 17.86
CA HIS A 32 7.54 40.06 18.36
C HIS A 32 6.28 39.18 18.40
N LYS A 33 5.80 38.85 19.61
CA LYS A 33 4.66 37.93 19.86
C LYS A 33 3.30 38.32 19.25
N LYS A 34 3.17 39.53 18.71
CA LYS A 34 1.92 40.09 18.13
C LYS A 34 2.01 40.34 16.63
N VAL A 35 3.12 39.94 15.98
CA VAL A 35 3.37 40.19 14.57
C VAL A 35 3.69 38.88 13.87
N ALA A 36 3.12 38.68 12.69
CA ALA A 36 3.47 37.53 11.85
C ALA A 36 4.97 37.58 11.48
N PRO A 37 5.72 36.47 11.61
CA PRO A 37 7.18 36.46 11.41
C PRO A 37 7.65 37.02 10.06
N GLU A 38 6.83 36.85 9.02
CA GLU A 38 7.09 37.32 7.65
C GLU A 38 7.06 38.86 7.49
N LEU A 39 6.43 39.58 8.42
CA LEU A 39 6.44 41.06 8.43
C LEU A 39 7.69 41.62 9.11
N GLU A 40 8.41 40.84 9.92
CA GLU A 40 9.65 41.28 10.59
C GLU A 40 10.83 41.42 9.62
N ALA A 41 10.76 40.77 8.45
CA ALA A 41 11.84 40.75 7.45
C ALA A 41 11.77 41.90 6.41
N LEU A 42 10.74 42.75 6.47
CA LEU A 42 10.46 43.79 5.47
C LEU A 42 10.79 45.18 6.05
N SER A 43 11.62 45.98 5.38
CA SER A 43 12.12 47.24 5.96
C SER A 43 11.70 48.52 5.22
N ASN A 44 11.35 48.47 3.92
CA ASN A 44 11.14 49.69 3.12
C ASN A 44 9.85 49.73 2.27
N ASP A 45 9.00 48.70 2.32
CA ASP A 45 7.80 48.63 1.49
C ASP A 45 6.53 48.96 2.29
N THR A 46 5.57 49.63 1.66
CA THR A 46 4.20 49.71 2.18
C THR A 46 3.54 48.34 2.01
N VAL A 47 3.17 47.72 3.13
CA VAL A 47 2.55 46.39 3.19
C VAL A 47 1.09 46.51 3.57
N ARG A 48 0.24 45.70 2.93
CA ARG A 48 -1.15 45.54 3.36
C ARG A 48 -1.22 44.50 4.46
N VAL A 49 -1.87 44.85 5.57
CA VAL A 49 -1.98 44.00 6.75
C VAL A 49 -3.42 43.89 7.23
N ILE A 50 -3.71 42.77 7.89
CA ILE A 50 -4.88 42.53 8.71
C ILE A 50 -4.45 42.70 10.18
N ILE A 51 -5.07 43.67 10.84
CA ILE A 51 -4.88 44.01 12.25
C ILE A 51 -6.08 43.46 13.01
N GLN A 52 -5.85 42.45 13.84
CA GLN A 52 -6.82 41.95 14.80
C GLN A 52 -6.81 42.85 16.03
N THR A 53 -7.97 43.37 16.39
CA THR A 53 -8.16 44.30 17.50
C THR A 53 -8.73 43.57 18.72
N LYS A 54 -8.51 44.13 19.91
CA LYS A 54 -9.21 43.66 21.11
C LYS A 54 -10.56 44.37 21.19
N GLY A 55 -11.61 43.70 20.75
CA GLY A 55 -12.95 44.28 20.59
C GLY A 55 -13.07 45.09 19.30
N ARG A 56 -14.24 45.73 19.12
CA ARG A 56 -14.61 46.35 17.84
C ARG A 56 -13.62 47.45 17.41
N PRO A 57 -13.26 47.50 16.11
CA PRO A 57 -12.46 48.58 15.54
C PRO A 57 -13.01 49.97 15.89
N ASN A 58 -12.13 50.89 16.34
CA ASN A 58 -12.54 52.22 16.78
C ASN A 58 -11.59 53.33 16.28
N ALA A 59 -12.01 54.59 16.45
CA ALA A 59 -11.29 55.75 15.95
C ALA A 59 -9.86 55.92 16.53
N ALA A 60 -9.57 55.36 17.71
CA ALA A 60 -8.23 55.44 18.29
C ALA A 60 -7.21 54.60 17.51
N GLN A 61 -7.64 53.46 16.96
CA GLN A 61 -6.81 52.61 16.10
C GLN A 61 -6.63 53.22 14.72
N ASP A 62 -7.69 53.83 14.17
CA ASP A 62 -7.65 54.55 12.90
C ASP A 62 -6.62 55.69 12.94
N ASN A 63 -6.64 56.49 14.01
CA ASN A 63 -5.70 57.59 14.22
C ASN A 63 -4.26 57.08 14.41
N ALA A 64 -4.08 55.91 15.05
CA ALA A 64 -2.77 55.32 15.22
C ALA A 64 -2.17 54.81 13.91
N ILE A 65 -2.99 54.25 13.02
CA ILE A 65 -2.59 53.84 11.68
C ILE A 65 -2.18 55.07 10.86
N ALA A 66 -3.01 56.13 10.88
CA ALA A 66 -2.73 57.38 10.16
C ALA A 66 -1.46 58.08 10.68
N GLY A 67 -1.27 58.12 12.00
CA GLY A 67 -0.08 58.70 12.63
C GLY A 67 1.23 57.98 12.31
N LYS A 68 1.15 56.76 11.78
CA LYS A 68 2.28 55.94 11.32
C LYS A 68 2.46 55.95 9.80
N GLY A 69 1.84 56.91 9.11
CA GLY A 69 1.89 57.00 7.66
C GLY A 69 1.11 55.88 6.94
N GLY A 70 0.28 55.14 7.66
CA GLY A 70 -0.59 54.11 7.10
C GLY A 70 -1.97 54.65 6.74
N ALA A 71 -2.72 53.87 5.96
CA ALA A 71 -4.09 54.18 5.59
C ALA A 71 -5.01 52.99 5.88
N LYS A 72 -6.05 53.22 6.69
CA LYS A 72 -7.12 52.24 6.88
C LYS A 72 -7.83 51.99 5.56
N ARG A 73 -8.06 50.72 5.24
CA ARG A 73 -8.86 50.28 4.10
C ARG A 73 -10.27 49.92 4.51
N LYS A 74 -10.42 49.02 5.49
CA LYS A 74 -11.71 48.45 5.87
C LYS A 74 -11.71 47.98 7.32
N ALA A 75 -12.84 48.09 8.01
CA ALA A 75 -13.05 47.51 9.32
C ALA A 75 -14.05 46.35 9.24
N PHE A 76 -13.88 45.36 10.11
CA PHE A 76 -14.72 44.18 10.25
C PHE A 76 -15.18 44.08 11.71
N GLU A 77 -16.31 44.70 12.01
CA GLU A 77 -16.83 44.79 13.38
C GLU A 77 -17.24 43.44 13.98
N ALA A 78 -17.63 42.47 13.15
CA ALA A 78 -18.11 41.17 13.59
C ALA A 78 -16.98 40.21 14.04
N ILE A 79 -15.74 40.48 13.63
CA ILE A 79 -14.58 39.63 13.91
C ILE A 79 -13.42 40.41 14.54
N ASP A 80 -13.71 41.62 15.04
CA ASP A 80 -12.74 42.49 15.70
C ASP A 80 -11.43 42.63 14.91
N ALA A 81 -11.54 43.04 13.64
CA ALA A 81 -10.37 43.17 12.76
C ALA A 81 -10.49 44.35 11.79
N MET A 82 -9.36 44.82 11.26
CA MET A 82 -9.31 45.83 10.22
C MET A 82 -8.18 45.57 9.22
N VAL A 83 -8.34 46.05 8.00
CA VAL A 83 -7.33 46.04 6.93
C VAL A 83 -6.75 47.44 6.81
N ALA A 84 -5.43 47.54 6.75
CA ALA A 84 -4.72 48.79 6.53
C ALA A 84 -3.48 48.57 5.66
N ASP A 85 -3.08 49.60 4.92
CA ASP A 85 -1.75 49.66 4.32
C ASP A 85 -0.84 50.43 5.29
N LEU A 86 0.33 49.88 5.62
CA LEU A 86 1.30 50.46 6.56
C LEU A 86 2.72 50.34 6.01
N PRO A 87 3.61 51.30 6.26
CA PRO A 87 5.04 51.07 6.09
C PRO A 87 5.47 49.85 6.91
N ALA A 88 6.21 48.91 6.31
CA ALA A 88 6.65 47.69 6.99
C ALA A 88 7.45 47.98 8.27
N SER A 89 8.24 49.06 8.25
CA SER A 89 8.98 49.58 9.40
C SER A 89 8.11 49.98 10.61
N GLU A 90 6.83 50.30 10.37
CA GLU A 90 5.90 50.78 11.41
C GLU A 90 5.00 49.68 11.98
N VAL A 91 4.99 48.48 11.39
CA VAL A 91 4.16 47.34 11.80
C VAL A 91 4.47 46.91 13.23
N VAL A 92 5.76 46.76 13.55
CA VAL A 92 6.20 46.36 14.90
C VAL A 92 5.79 47.41 15.93
N SER A 93 5.98 48.70 15.62
CA SER A 93 5.60 49.78 16.52
C SER A 93 4.08 49.89 16.70
N LEU A 94 3.28 49.57 15.67
CA LEU A 94 1.83 49.52 15.83
C LEU A 94 1.40 48.35 16.74
N SER A 95 2.09 47.20 16.64
CA SER A 95 1.78 46.00 17.44
C SER A 95 1.94 46.17 18.95
N THR A 96 2.70 47.18 19.41
CA THR A 96 2.94 47.42 20.85
C THR A 96 1.71 47.98 21.57
N ARG A 97 0.68 48.43 20.84
CA ARG A 97 -0.55 48.93 21.46
C ARG A 97 -1.31 47.82 22.19
N ASP A 98 -1.96 48.17 23.30
CA ASP A 98 -2.72 47.22 24.12
C ASP A 98 -4.04 46.79 23.48
N ASP A 99 -4.60 47.63 22.62
CA ASP A 99 -5.85 47.40 21.88
C ASP A 99 -5.67 46.63 20.57
N ILE A 100 -4.44 46.21 20.26
CA ILE A 100 -4.11 45.32 19.14
C ILE A 100 -3.75 43.93 19.68
N ALA A 101 -4.45 42.94 19.13
CA ALA A 101 -4.27 41.53 19.45
C ALA A 101 -3.17 40.91 18.58
N TYR A 102 -3.20 41.13 17.26
CA TYR A 102 -2.25 40.54 16.32
C TYR A 102 -2.21 41.29 14.98
N ILE A 103 -1.07 41.30 14.29
CA ILE A 103 -0.93 41.86 12.94
C ILE A 103 -0.34 40.80 12.00
N SER A 104 -1.01 40.59 10.86
CA SER A 104 -0.62 39.65 9.81
C SER A 104 -0.71 40.30 8.43
N PRO A 105 0.04 39.86 7.41
CA PRO A 105 -0.12 40.42 6.07
C PRO A 105 -1.49 40.04 5.50
N ASP A 106 -2.06 40.90 4.66
CA ASP A 106 -3.23 40.59 3.85
C ASP A 106 -2.82 39.69 2.69
N ARG A 107 -2.78 38.38 2.97
CA ARG A 107 -2.31 37.37 2.03
C ARG A 107 -3.30 37.25 0.88
N THR A 108 -2.79 37.26 -0.35
CA THR A 108 -3.61 37.03 -1.55
C THR A 108 -4.31 35.68 -1.46
N VAL A 109 -5.64 35.70 -1.38
CA VAL A 109 -6.48 34.51 -1.57
C VAL A 109 -6.67 34.31 -3.07
N LYS A 110 -6.11 33.24 -3.62
CA LYS A 110 -6.36 32.83 -5.01
C LYS A 110 -7.61 31.94 -5.05
N SER A 111 -8.40 32.03 -6.12
CA SER A 111 -9.47 31.06 -6.43
C SER A 111 -8.88 29.64 -6.34
N GLN A 112 -9.54 28.76 -5.59
CA GLN A 112 -9.11 27.38 -5.42
C GLN A 112 -9.34 26.64 -6.73
N MET A 113 -8.30 26.52 -7.55
CA MET A 113 -8.24 25.62 -8.72
C MET A 113 -8.62 24.19 -8.29
N SER A 114 -9.06 23.31 -9.22
CA SER A 114 -9.30 21.88 -8.92
C SER A 114 -8.10 21.29 -8.18
N VAL A 115 -8.25 21.08 -6.86
CA VAL A 115 -7.18 20.64 -5.97
C VAL A 115 -6.57 19.35 -6.48
N THR A 116 -7.38 18.44 -7.02
CA THR A 116 -6.95 17.16 -7.58
C THR A 116 -5.99 17.33 -8.76
N ARG A 117 -6.31 18.20 -9.73
CA ARG A 117 -5.44 18.44 -10.91
C ARG A 117 -4.14 19.14 -10.52
N GLU A 118 -4.22 20.07 -9.57
CA GLU A 118 -3.04 20.79 -9.08
C GLU A 118 -2.13 19.88 -8.24
N THR A 119 -2.65 19.22 -7.19
CA THR A 119 -1.85 18.40 -6.27
C THR A 119 -1.22 17.18 -6.94
N THR A 120 -1.84 16.65 -8.00
CA THR A 120 -1.25 15.53 -8.78
C THR A 120 -0.18 16.00 -9.76
N GLY A 121 -0.07 17.30 -10.01
CA GLY A 121 0.79 17.87 -11.06
C GLY A 121 0.22 17.72 -12.47
N ALA A 122 -1.06 17.37 -12.64
CA ALA A 122 -1.67 17.30 -13.97
C ALA A 122 -1.69 18.68 -14.64
N SER A 123 -2.04 19.74 -13.90
CA SER A 123 -1.95 21.11 -14.42
C SER A 123 -0.53 21.54 -14.78
N ALA A 124 0.48 21.02 -14.08
CA ALA A 124 1.89 21.28 -14.40
C ALA A 124 2.34 20.55 -15.68
N ALA A 125 1.80 19.35 -15.95
CA ALA A 125 2.02 18.64 -17.21
C ALA A 125 1.44 19.43 -18.41
N ASP A 126 0.32 20.13 -18.20
CA ASP A 126 -0.32 20.98 -19.21
C ASP A 126 0.43 22.29 -19.47
N ALA A 127 1.12 22.82 -18.46
CA ALA A 127 1.72 24.15 -18.44
C ALA A 127 3.17 24.22 -18.96
N ASP A 128 3.76 23.10 -19.40
CA ASP A 128 5.10 23.12 -20.00
C ASP A 128 5.07 23.87 -21.35
N LYS A 129 5.45 25.16 -21.32
CA LYS A 129 5.24 26.19 -22.35
C LYS A 129 5.91 25.91 -23.71
N HIS A 130 6.58 24.78 -23.86
CA HIS A 130 7.29 24.38 -25.07
C HIS A 130 6.60 23.27 -25.88
N LYS A 131 5.41 22.78 -25.46
CA LYS A 131 4.67 21.71 -26.14
C LYS A 131 3.15 21.94 -26.14
N SER A 132 2.45 21.28 -27.05
CA SER A 132 0.97 21.27 -27.10
C SER A 132 0.39 20.74 -25.79
N THR A 133 -0.63 21.40 -25.24
CA THR A 133 -1.35 20.98 -24.03
C THR A 133 -1.88 19.55 -24.19
N LEU A 134 -1.42 18.64 -23.32
CA LEU A 134 -1.95 17.28 -23.25
C LEU A 134 -3.30 17.30 -22.55
N THR A 135 -4.24 16.50 -23.04
CA THR A 135 -5.63 16.49 -22.57
C THR A 135 -6.22 15.07 -22.48
N GLY A 136 -5.45 14.05 -22.85
CA GLY A 136 -5.86 12.65 -22.99
C GLY A 136 -6.51 12.36 -24.34
N LYS A 137 -6.40 13.29 -25.30
CA LYS A 137 -7.15 13.22 -26.56
C LYS A 137 -6.83 11.96 -27.34
N GLY A 138 -7.89 11.29 -27.77
CA GLY A 138 -7.80 10.07 -28.59
C GLY A 138 -7.46 8.81 -27.80
N VAL A 139 -7.42 8.85 -26.47
CA VAL A 139 -7.26 7.69 -25.61
C VAL A 139 -8.62 7.24 -25.08
N GLY A 140 -8.95 5.96 -25.28
CA GLY A 140 -10.17 5.36 -24.74
C GLY A 140 -9.98 4.83 -23.32
N VAL A 141 -10.80 5.33 -22.41
CA VAL A 141 -10.85 4.91 -21.00
C VAL A 141 -12.19 4.22 -20.74
N ALA A 142 -12.15 2.90 -20.51
CA ALA A 142 -13.32 2.11 -20.14
C ALA A 142 -13.54 2.17 -18.62
N ILE A 143 -14.71 2.64 -18.22
CA ILE A 143 -15.14 2.72 -16.82
C ILE A 143 -16.08 1.53 -16.58
N ILE A 144 -15.61 0.55 -15.80
CA ILE A 144 -16.42 -0.61 -15.41
C ILE A 144 -17.00 -0.31 -14.02
N ASP A 145 -18.25 0.14 -13.96
CA ASP A 145 -18.86 0.73 -12.75
C ASP A 145 -20.41 0.71 -12.79
N SER A 146 -21.10 1.67 -12.18
CA SER A 146 -22.57 1.76 -12.09
C SER A 146 -23.28 2.42 -13.27
N GLY A 147 -22.54 2.84 -14.30
CA GLY A 147 -23.05 3.63 -15.42
C GLY A 147 -22.37 5.00 -15.53
N ILE A 148 -22.62 5.72 -16.62
CA ILE A 148 -22.24 7.13 -16.77
C ILE A 148 -23.46 7.94 -17.19
N SER A 149 -23.71 9.08 -16.51
CA SER A 149 -24.69 10.08 -16.98
C SER A 149 -24.16 10.82 -18.22
N ALA A 150 -24.22 10.18 -19.39
CA ALA A 150 -23.54 10.61 -20.63
C ALA A 150 -23.94 11.99 -21.17
N ASN A 151 -25.09 12.51 -20.73
CA ASN A 151 -25.60 13.84 -21.08
C ASN A 151 -25.15 14.94 -20.10
N HIS A 152 -24.43 14.59 -19.02
CA HIS A 152 -23.86 15.58 -18.12
C HIS A 152 -22.93 16.51 -18.92
N PRO A 153 -23.00 17.86 -18.74
CA PRO A 153 -22.23 18.79 -19.56
C PRO A 153 -20.73 18.47 -19.59
N ASP A 154 -20.17 18.00 -18.46
CA ASP A 154 -18.77 17.59 -18.38
C ASP A 154 -18.35 16.47 -19.34
N PHE A 155 -19.28 15.68 -19.89
CA PHE A 155 -18.99 14.64 -20.87
C PHE A 155 -19.39 15.03 -22.29
N VAL A 156 -19.90 16.25 -22.49
CA VAL A 156 -20.35 16.73 -23.80
C VAL A 156 -19.35 17.74 -24.35
N LYS A 157 -19.03 17.64 -25.65
CA LYS A 157 -18.22 18.61 -26.39
C LYS A 157 -18.89 18.88 -27.74
N ASN A 158 -19.12 20.15 -28.07
CA ASN A 158 -19.77 20.57 -29.32
C ASN A 158 -21.11 19.84 -29.58
N GLY A 159 -21.93 19.67 -28.53
CA GLY A 159 -23.22 19.00 -28.61
C GLY A 159 -23.18 17.47 -28.80
N LYS A 160 -21.99 16.85 -28.74
CA LYS A 160 -21.82 15.39 -28.80
C LYS A 160 -21.24 14.83 -27.51
N SER A 161 -21.75 13.69 -27.07
CA SER A 161 -21.17 12.99 -25.91
C SER A 161 -19.79 12.42 -26.26
N ARG A 162 -18.88 12.47 -25.29
CA ARG A 162 -17.57 11.78 -25.31
C ARG A 162 -17.67 10.37 -24.74
N VAL A 163 -18.83 9.96 -24.23
CA VAL A 163 -19.14 8.55 -23.96
C VAL A 163 -19.47 7.91 -25.30
N VAL A 164 -18.49 7.20 -25.89
CA VAL A 164 -18.58 6.70 -27.28
C VAL A 164 -19.16 5.29 -27.38
N ALA A 165 -19.32 4.60 -26.25
CA ALA A 165 -20.00 3.32 -26.13
C ALA A 165 -20.55 3.17 -24.71
N SER A 166 -21.70 2.51 -24.56
CA SER A 166 -22.33 2.33 -23.25
C SER A 166 -23.07 0.99 -23.14
N VAL A 167 -22.51 0.01 -22.42
CA VAL A 167 -23.05 -1.36 -22.38
C VAL A 167 -23.49 -1.70 -20.96
N ASN A 168 -24.71 -2.24 -20.81
CA ASN A 168 -25.24 -2.68 -19.52
C ASN A 168 -25.13 -4.20 -19.35
N PHE A 169 -24.50 -4.64 -18.26
CA PHE A 169 -24.28 -6.04 -17.89
C PHE A 169 -24.99 -6.42 -16.57
N THR A 170 -25.86 -5.56 -16.02
CA THR A 170 -26.52 -5.81 -14.71
C THR A 170 -27.76 -6.69 -14.80
N GLY A 171 -28.38 -6.81 -15.97
CA GLY A 171 -29.63 -7.56 -16.13
C GLY A 171 -29.42 -9.06 -16.27
N SER A 172 -30.41 -9.81 -15.81
CA SER A 172 -30.50 -11.27 -15.95
C SER A 172 -31.42 -11.61 -17.14
N GLY A 173 -30.88 -11.63 -18.37
CA GLY A 173 -31.68 -12.05 -19.53
C GLY A 173 -30.97 -11.96 -20.89
N ALA A 174 -31.14 -13.02 -21.69
CA ALA A 174 -30.83 -13.18 -23.11
C ALA A 174 -29.34 -13.14 -23.55
N VAL A 175 -28.74 -14.34 -23.54
CA VAL A 175 -27.67 -14.72 -24.46
C VAL A 175 -28.30 -14.90 -25.85
N GLN A 176 -27.87 -14.12 -26.85
CA GLN A 176 -27.97 -14.55 -28.25
C GLN A 176 -26.68 -15.26 -28.69
N SER A 177 -26.81 -16.13 -29.68
CA SER A 177 -25.84 -17.11 -30.22
C SER A 177 -24.51 -16.54 -30.77
N ASN A 178 -24.18 -15.28 -30.49
CA ASN A 178 -23.03 -14.58 -31.07
C ASN A 178 -22.13 -13.94 -29.98
N GLY A 179 -22.35 -14.26 -28.69
CA GLY A 179 -21.44 -13.89 -27.60
C GLY A 179 -21.55 -12.47 -27.06
N ILE A 180 -22.66 -11.75 -27.32
CA ILE A 180 -22.97 -10.45 -26.73
C ILE A 180 -24.15 -10.62 -25.76
N LEU A 181 -23.96 -10.22 -24.50
CA LEU A 181 -25.03 -10.16 -23.50
C LEU A 181 -25.90 -8.92 -23.77
N MET A 182 -27.21 -9.12 -23.91
CA MET A 182 -28.16 -8.02 -24.06
C MET A 182 -29.31 -8.17 -23.06
N SER A 183 -29.16 -7.51 -21.91
CA SER A 183 -30.30 -7.11 -21.08
C SER A 183 -30.29 -5.59 -20.99
N ASP A 184 -31.40 -4.96 -21.38
CA ASP A 184 -31.70 -3.51 -21.30
C ASP A 184 -30.86 -2.57 -22.18
N ALA A 185 -30.24 -3.08 -23.24
CA ALA A 185 -29.55 -2.23 -24.20
C ALA A 185 -30.50 -1.66 -25.27
N ILE A 186 -30.58 -0.33 -25.36
CA ILE A 186 -31.21 0.34 -26.51
C ILE A 186 -30.24 0.24 -27.71
N LEU A 187 -30.69 -0.40 -28.79
CA LEU A 187 -29.98 -0.41 -30.07
C LEU A 187 -30.12 0.96 -30.74
N MET A 188 -29.02 1.69 -30.92
CA MET A 188 -28.98 2.77 -31.92
C MET A 188 -28.68 2.22 -33.31
N SER A 189 -29.01 2.98 -34.35
CA SER A 189 -28.93 2.60 -35.77
C SER A 189 -27.51 2.29 -36.28
N ASP A 190 -26.48 2.49 -35.45
CA ASP A 190 -25.07 2.17 -35.70
C ASP A 190 -24.57 0.92 -34.92
N GLY A 191 -25.47 0.21 -34.25
CA GLY A 191 -25.17 -1.01 -33.49
C GLY A 191 -24.48 -0.76 -32.14
N ILE A 192 -24.56 0.46 -31.60
CA ILE A 192 -24.11 0.80 -30.25
C ILE A 192 -25.25 0.54 -29.26
N LEU A 193 -24.94 -0.21 -28.20
CA LEU A 193 -25.79 -0.38 -27.03
C LEU A 193 -25.69 0.90 -26.21
N MET A 194 -26.79 1.36 -25.59
CA MET A 194 -26.73 2.36 -24.51
C MET A 194 -27.13 1.71 -23.19
N SER A 195 -26.41 2.02 -22.11
CA SER A 195 -26.86 1.80 -20.73
C SER A 195 -28.06 2.69 -20.43
N ASP A 196 -28.85 2.33 -19.42
CA ASP A 196 -29.96 3.15 -18.91
C ASP A 196 -29.49 4.38 -18.11
N GLY A 197 -28.19 4.69 -18.17
CA GLY A 197 -27.51 5.76 -17.46
C GLY A 197 -26.98 5.34 -16.09
N ASP A 198 -26.81 6.31 -15.20
CA ASP A 198 -26.23 6.09 -13.87
C ASP A 198 -27.20 6.50 -12.75
N ARG A 199 -28.08 5.58 -12.37
CA ARG A 199 -29.02 5.76 -11.25
C ARG A 199 -28.39 5.61 -9.87
N ASN A 200 -27.15 5.10 -9.79
CA ASN A 200 -26.41 5.06 -8.54
C ASN A 200 -25.65 6.38 -8.31
N GLY A 201 -24.92 6.84 -9.32
CA GLY A 201 -24.15 8.08 -9.30
C GLY A 201 -22.64 7.90 -9.07
N HIS A 202 -22.19 6.71 -8.71
CA HIS A 202 -20.77 6.41 -8.47
C HIS A 202 -19.96 6.47 -9.77
N GLY A 203 -20.39 5.76 -10.82
CA GLY A 203 -19.69 5.69 -12.10
C GLY A 203 -19.58 7.04 -12.82
N THR A 204 -20.57 7.93 -12.71
CA THR A 204 -20.50 9.31 -13.20
C THR A 204 -19.38 10.09 -12.51
N GLY A 205 -19.27 9.98 -11.18
CA GLY A 205 -18.19 10.62 -10.43
C GLY A 205 -16.82 10.07 -10.82
N VAL A 206 -16.69 8.74 -10.94
CA VAL A 206 -15.46 8.06 -11.36
C VAL A 206 -15.02 8.50 -12.76
N ALA A 207 -15.94 8.48 -13.72
CA ALA A 207 -15.69 8.95 -15.09
C ALA A 207 -15.31 10.43 -15.13
N GLY A 208 -15.93 11.23 -14.26
CA GLY A 208 -15.67 12.65 -14.11
C GLY A 208 -14.25 12.94 -13.60
N VAL A 209 -13.79 12.21 -12.58
CA VAL A 209 -12.40 12.32 -12.09
C VAL A 209 -11.39 11.95 -13.18
N ALA A 210 -11.66 10.89 -13.94
CA ALA A 210 -10.77 10.46 -15.01
C ALA A 210 -10.73 11.48 -16.17
N ALA A 211 -11.90 11.92 -16.66
CA ALA A 211 -11.99 12.60 -17.95
C ALA A 211 -13.11 13.65 -18.07
N GLY A 212 -13.72 14.14 -16.99
CA GLY A 212 -14.67 15.26 -17.05
C GLY A 212 -13.99 16.53 -17.58
N ASN A 213 -14.62 17.28 -18.48
CA ASN A 213 -14.01 18.47 -19.08
C ASN A 213 -14.27 19.77 -18.29
N GLY A 214 -15.06 19.71 -17.20
CA GLY A 214 -15.37 20.87 -16.37
C GLY A 214 -16.40 21.83 -16.98
N ALA A 215 -17.09 21.49 -18.06
CA ALA A 215 -18.03 22.40 -18.73
C ALA A 215 -19.18 22.88 -17.81
N ALA A 216 -19.63 22.06 -16.87
CA ALA A 216 -20.65 22.43 -15.88
C ALA A 216 -20.11 23.34 -14.76
N SER A 217 -18.80 23.61 -14.71
CA SER A 217 -18.16 24.46 -13.68
C SER A 217 -18.43 25.95 -13.87
N THR A 218 -19.10 26.35 -14.95
CA THR A 218 -19.54 27.74 -15.12
C THR A 218 -20.46 28.13 -13.96
N GLY A 219 -20.10 29.18 -13.23
CA GLY A 219 -20.82 29.63 -12.05
C GLY A 219 -20.51 28.89 -10.75
N TYR A 220 -19.49 28.04 -10.75
CA TYR A 220 -18.92 27.42 -9.55
C TYR A 220 -17.64 28.13 -9.08
N ALA A 221 -17.25 27.87 -7.83
CA ALA A 221 -16.07 28.48 -7.21
C ALA A 221 -14.74 28.18 -7.95
N ALA A 222 -14.72 27.13 -8.77
CA ALA A 222 -13.56 26.62 -9.48
C ALA A 222 -13.96 25.82 -10.72
N ASN A 223 -13.00 25.61 -11.62
CA ASN A 223 -13.12 24.61 -12.67
C ASN A 223 -12.78 23.22 -12.10
N TYR A 224 -13.75 22.29 -12.17
CA TYR A 224 -13.65 20.91 -11.67
C TYR A 224 -13.44 19.88 -12.79
N ALA A 225 -12.64 20.20 -13.79
CA ALA A 225 -12.19 19.23 -14.77
C ALA A 225 -11.46 18.04 -14.10
N GLY A 226 -11.63 16.85 -14.68
CA GLY A 226 -10.88 15.64 -14.37
C GLY A 226 -9.45 15.68 -14.91
N ILE A 227 -8.70 14.59 -14.74
CA ILE A 227 -7.27 14.58 -15.10
C ILE A 227 -7.05 14.65 -16.63
N ALA A 228 -7.83 13.91 -17.42
CA ALA A 228 -7.71 13.82 -18.88
C ALA A 228 -8.99 14.32 -19.60
N PRO A 229 -9.23 15.65 -19.67
CA PRO A 229 -10.52 16.24 -20.04
C PRO A 229 -10.97 15.99 -21.50
N GLU A 230 -10.09 15.51 -22.39
CA GLU A 230 -10.44 15.14 -23.77
C GLU A 230 -10.30 13.65 -24.09
N ALA A 231 -10.02 12.80 -23.10
CA ALA A 231 -10.15 11.36 -23.29
C ALA A 231 -11.61 10.99 -23.59
N HIS A 232 -11.83 9.96 -24.41
CA HIS A 232 -13.17 9.43 -24.66
C HIS A 232 -13.46 8.25 -23.74
N LEU A 233 -14.71 8.15 -23.32
CA LEU A 233 -15.14 7.23 -22.28
C LEU A 233 -15.94 6.07 -22.89
N LEU A 234 -15.78 4.89 -22.30
CA LEU A 234 -16.68 3.77 -22.53
C LEU A 234 -17.35 3.43 -21.20
N ASP A 235 -18.67 3.46 -21.19
CA ASP A 235 -19.47 3.13 -20.03
C ASP A 235 -19.78 1.62 -20.04
N LEU A 236 -19.21 0.86 -19.11
CA LEU A 236 -19.44 -0.58 -18.98
C LEU A 236 -20.11 -0.84 -17.63
N LYS A 237 -21.44 -0.72 -17.60
CA LYS A 237 -22.25 -0.80 -16.39
C LYS A 237 -22.34 -2.24 -15.89
N VAL A 238 -21.80 -2.51 -14.72
CA VAL A 238 -21.82 -3.82 -14.04
C VAL A 238 -22.42 -3.76 -12.63
N LEU A 239 -22.65 -2.54 -12.11
CA LEU A 239 -23.32 -2.30 -10.84
C LEU A 239 -24.72 -1.72 -11.08
N ASP A 240 -25.71 -2.24 -10.35
CA ASP A 240 -27.09 -1.77 -10.37
C ASP A 240 -27.27 -0.41 -9.64
N GLU A 241 -28.51 0.05 -9.50
CA GLU A 241 -28.82 1.31 -8.81
C GLU A 241 -28.41 1.34 -7.33
N ASN A 242 -28.29 0.17 -6.69
CA ASN A 242 -27.84 0.03 -5.31
C ASN A 242 -26.31 -0.13 -5.20
N GLY A 243 -25.60 -0.11 -6.34
CA GLY A 243 -24.15 -0.33 -6.37
C GLY A 243 -23.77 -1.81 -6.22
N ALA A 244 -24.73 -2.73 -6.38
CA ALA A 244 -24.49 -4.16 -6.32
C ALA A 244 -24.22 -4.72 -7.73
N GLY A 245 -23.30 -5.67 -7.83
CA GLY A 245 -22.99 -6.33 -9.09
C GLY A 245 -22.46 -7.74 -8.87
N THR A 246 -22.25 -8.47 -9.97
CA THR A 246 -21.73 -9.84 -9.93
C THR A 246 -20.35 -9.93 -10.56
N THR A 247 -19.53 -10.88 -10.10
CA THR A 247 -18.26 -11.20 -10.75
C THR A 247 -18.48 -11.54 -12.22
N SER A 248 -19.52 -12.31 -12.57
CA SER A 248 -19.87 -12.64 -13.96
C SER A 248 -20.13 -11.42 -14.85
N SER A 249 -20.86 -10.41 -14.36
CA SER A 249 -21.08 -9.16 -15.10
C SER A 249 -19.77 -8.41 -15.34
N THR A 250 -18.88 -8.40 -14.34
CA THR A 250 -17.56 -7.77 -14.43
C THR A 250 -16.66 -8.49 -15.44
N LEU A 251 -16.65 -9.83 -15.43
CA LEU A 251 -15.93 -10.65 -16.42
C LEU A 251 -16.43 -10.37 -17.84
N ALA A 252 -17.75 -10.27 -18.02
CA ALA A 252 -18.35 -9.97 -19.32
C ALA A 252 -17.95 -8.58 -19.83
N ALA A 253 -17.91 -7.57 -18.96
CA ALA A 253 -17.44 -6.23 -19.30
C ALA A 253 -15.96 -6.20 -19.70
N ILE A 254 -15.09 -6.90 -18.95
CA ILE A 254 -13.66 -7.03 -19.29
C ILE A 254 -13.50 -7.72 -20.65
N ASN A 255 -14.22 -8.83 -20.88
CA ASN A 255 -14.20 -9.53 -22.15
C ASN A 255 -14.65 -8.62 -23.31
N TRP A 256 -15.76 -7.89 -23.13
CA TRP A 256 -16.23 -6.94 -24.13
C TRP A 256 -15.19 -5.87 -24.45
N ALA A 257 -14.50 -5.34 -23.44
CA ALA A 257 -13.44 -4.36 -23.61
C ALA A 257 -12.24 -4.93 -24.39
N ILE A 258 -11.85 -6.19 -24.15
CA ILE A 258 -10.80 -6.87 -24.92
C ILE A 258 -11.22 -7.03 -26.38
N VAL A 259 -12.42 -7.56 -26.63
CA VAL A 259 -12.95 -7.80 -27.98
C VAL A 259 -13.07 -6.49 -28.78
N ASN A 260 -13.49 -5.40 -28.13
CA ASN A 260 -13.71 -4.11 -28.78
C ASN A 260 -12.54 -3.13 -28.66
N GLN A 261 -11.39 -3.59 -28.13
CA GLN A 261 -10.21 -2.76 -27.86
C GLN A 261 -9.83 -1.89 -29.07
N LYS A 262 -9.65 -2.51 -30.24
CA LYS A 262 -9.21 -1.81 -31.45
C LYS A 262 -10.29 -0.88 -31.99
N ARG A 263 -11.57 -1.27 -31.92
CA ARG A 263 -12.72 -0.50 -32.45
C ARG A 263 -12.82 0.86 -31.77
N PHE A 264 -12.67 0.89 -30.45
CA PHE A 264 -12.81 2.13 -29.67
C PHE A 264 -11.49 2.67 -29.13
N ASN A 265 -10.34 2.13 -29.58
CA ASN A 265 -9.02 2.46 -29.04
C ASN A 265 -8.99 2.43 -27.50
N ILE A 266 -9.52 1.35 -26.90
CA ILE A 266 -9.53 1.15 -25.45
C ILE A 266 -8.09 0.89 -25.02
N ARG A 267 -7.52 1.82 -24.26
CA ARG A 267 -6.15 1.72 -23.76
C ARG A 267 -6.09 1.57 -22.25
N VAL A 268 -7.13 2.02 -21.55
CA VAL A 268 -7.22 1.97 -20.09
C VAL A 268 -8.55 1.34 -19.69
N ILE A 269 -8.52 0.40 -18.74
CA ILE A 269 -9.69 -0.07 -17.99
C ILE A 269 -9.54 0.42 -16.55
N ASN A 270 -10.57 1.10 -16.05
CA ASN A 270 -10.67 1.53 -14.66
C ASN A 270 -11.69 0.65 -13.92
N LEU A 271 -11.23 -0.04 -12.87
CA LEU A 271 -12.03 -0.87 -11.97
C LEU A 271 -12.06 -0.21 -10.58
N SER A 272 -13.09 0.60 -10.36
CA SER A 272 -13.38 1.27 -9.09
C SER A 272 -14.30 0.46 -8.18
N LEU A 273 -14.19 -0.87 -8.29
CA LEU A 273 -14.95 -1.89 -7.60
C LEU A 273 -14.05 -3.07 -7.28
N GLY A 274 -14.51 -3.97 -6.41
CA GLY A 274 -13.79 -5.20 -6.13
C GLY A 274 -14.55 -6.14 -5.20
N THR A 275 -14.01 -7.34 -5.05
CA THR A 275 -14.55 -8.39 -4.18
C THR A 275 -13.53 -8.79 -3.10
N PRO A 276 -13.98 -9.34 -1.97
CA PRO A 276 -13.06 -9.90 -0.98
C PRO A 276 -12.24 -11.06 -1.54
N VAL A 277 -10.92 -11.09 -1.30
CA VAL A 277 -9.99 -12.11 -1.82
C VAL A 277 -10.11 -13.43 -1.07
N ARG A 278 -10.67 -14.48 -1.67
CA ARG A 278 -10.82 -15.80 -1.01
C ARG A 278 -9.79 -16.85 -1.44
N GLU A 279 -9.05 -16.54 -2.49
CA GLU A 279 -8.14 -17.47 -3.15
C GLU A 279 -6.98 -16.69 -3.80
N SER A 280 -6.00 -17.42 -4.34
CA SER A 280 -4.83 -16.84 -5.01
C SER A 280 -5.24 -16.05 -6.25
N PHE A 281 -4.49 -14.99 -6.60
CA PHE A 281 -4.68 -14.30 -7.88
C PHE A 281 -4.52 -15.24 -9.10
N ARG A 282 -3.86 -16.39 -8.92
CA ARG A 282 -3.66 -17.42 -9.95
C ARG A 282 -4.93 -18.21 -10.26
N THR A 283 -5.91 -18.23 -9.36
CA THR A 283 -7.17 -18.97 -9.52
C THR A 283 -8.40 -18.05 -9.50
N ASP A 284 -8.31 -16.88 -8.86
CA ASP A 284 -9.39 -15.89 -8.85
C ASP A 284 -9.79 -15.49 -10.28
N PRO A 285 -11.06 -15.68 -10.68
CA PRO A 285 -11.50 -15.48 -12.06
C PRO A 285 -11.40 -14.02 -12.51
N LEU A 286 -11.54 -13.06 -11.60
CA LEU A 286 -11.43 -11.65 -11.91
C LEU A 286 -9.97 -11.24 -12.12
N CYS A 287 -9.06 -11.80 -11.32
CA CYS A 287 -7.60 -11.66 -11.50
C CYS A 287 -7.13 -12.24 -12.84
N LEU A 288 -7.65 -13.42 -13.22
CA LEU A 288 -7.35 -14.03 -14.52
C LEU A 288 -7.89 -13.18 -15.69
N ALA A 289 -9.07 -12.59 -15.56
CA ALA A 289 -9.63 -11.73 -16.61
C ALA A 289 -8.84 -10.43 -16.80
N VAL A 290 -8.43 -9.77 -15.72
CA VAL A 290 -7.60 -8.56 -15.84
C VAL A 290 -6.20 -8.88 -16.38
N GLU A 291 -5.65 -10.05 -16.08
CA GLU A 291 -4.41 -10.52 -16.70
C GLU A 291 -4.57 -10.62 -18.23
N GLN A 292 -5.67 -11.20 -18.72
CA GLN A 292 -5.93 -11.28 -20.16
C GLN A 292 -6.07 -9.89 -20.80
N ALA A 293 -6.71 -8.94 -20.12
CA ALA A 293 -6.77 -7.56 -20.60
C ALA A 293 -5.38 -6.91 -20.70
N VAL A 294 -4.52 -7.12 -19.70
CA VAL A 294 -3.12 -6.66 -19.72
C VAL A 294 -2.33 -7.32 -20.85
N ARG A 295 -2.49 -8.63 -21.06
CA ARG A 295 -1.87 -9.36 -22.18
C ARG A 295 -2.35 -8.87 -23.56
N ALA A 296 -3.59 -8.39 -23.66
CA ALA A 296 -4.12 -7.72 -24.86
C ALA A 296 -3.57 -6.30 -25.06
N GLY A 297 -2.71 -5.79 -24.16
CA GLY A 297 -2.11 -4.47 -24.22
C GLY A 297 -2.97 -3.35 -23.65
N ILE A 298 -4.03 -3.69 -22.90
CA ILE A 298 -4.86 -2.72 -22.16
C ILE A 298 -4.25 -2.51 -20.78
N ILE A 299 -4.13 -1.26 -20.35
CA ILE A 299 -3.63 -0.93 -19.03
C ILE A 299 -4.80 -1.01 -18.04
N VAL A 300 -4.71 -1.86 -17.03
CA VAL A 300 -5.79 -2.04 -16.05
C VAL A 300 -5.41 -1.36 -14.74
N VAL A 301 -6.29 -0.48 -14.26
CA VAL A 301 -6.16 0.25 -12.99
C VAL A 301 -7.27 -0.21 -12.07
N SER A 302 -6.93 -0.62 -10.85
CA SER A 302 -7.88 -1.11 -9.86
C SER A 302 -7.73 -0.37 -8.53
N SER A 303 -8.85 -0.07 -7.86
CA SER A 303 -8.83 0.47 -6.50
C SER A 303 -8.32 -0.56 -5.49
N ALA A 304 -7.53 -0.13 -4.51
CA ALA A 304 -6.99 -1.02 -3.48
C ALA A 304 -8.07 -1.61 -2.54
N GLY A 305 -9.16 -0.88 -2.31
CA GLY A 305 -10.19 -1.21 -1.31
C GLY A 305 -10.25 -0.18 -0.18
N ASN A 306 -11.33 -0.23 0.61
CA ASN A 306 -11.64 0.78 1.63
C ASN A 306 -11.65 0.19 3.06
N ASN A 307 -10.89 -0.89 3.29
CA ASN A 307 -10.85 -1.64 4.55
C ASN A 307 -9.50 -1.47 5.28
N GLY A 308 -8.90 -0.28 5.19
CA GLY A 308 -7.57 0.02 5.72
C GLY A 308 -7.47 0.27 7.22
N SER A 309 -8.61 0.45 7.90
CA SER A 309 -8.71 0.63 9.35
C SER A 309 -10.05 0.11 9.85
N THR A 310 -10.11 -0.24 11.12
CA THR A 310 -11.39 -0.48 11.82
C THR A 310 -11.96 0.86 12.34
N GLU A 311 -13.13 0.81 12.97
CA GLU A 311 -13.70 1.96 13.71
C GLU A 311 -13.25 1.98 15.19
N GLU A 312 -12.42 1.02 15.62
CA GLU A 312 -11.83 1.03 16.97
C GLU A 312 -10.76 2.12 17.09
N VAL A 313 -10.99 3.04 18.02
CA VAL A 313 -10.02 4.08 18.39
C VAL A 313 -9.03 3.49 19.41
N VAL A 314 -7.76 3.40 19.02
CA VAL A 314 -6.67 2.85 19.84
C VAL A 314 -5.83 3.92 20.52
N GLY A 315 -6.09 5.20 20.22
CA GLY A 315 -5.39 6.34 20.81
C GLY A 315 -5.85 7.65 20.19
N HIS A 316 -5.17 8.74 20.54
CA HIS A 316 -5.33 10.04 19.90
C HIS A 316 -3.95 10.59 19.55
N ASP A 317 -3.86 11.32 18.44
CA ASP A 317 -2.62 11.98 18.04
C ASP A 317 -2.37 13.24 18.91
N ALA A 318 -1.26 13.94 18.63
CA ALA A 318 -0.89 15.15 19.37
C ALA A 318 -1.92 16.30 19.27
N ASN A 319 -2.80 16.26 18.27
CA ASN A 319 -3.87 17.25 18.07
C ASN A 319 -5.20 16.80 18.71
N GLY A 320 -5.24 15.62 19.31
CA GLY A 320 -6.46 15.03 19.87
C GLY A 320 -7.33 14.35 18.81
N ASP A 321 -6.83 14.10 17.60
CA ASP A 321 -7.58 13.36 16.57
C ASP A 321 -7.50 11.85 16.85
N PRO A 322 -8.60 11.09 16.69
CA PRO A 322 -8.62 9.66 16.98
C PRO A 322 -7.71 8.88 16.03
N ILE A 323 -6.88 8.01 16.60
CA ILE A 323 -6.07 7.02 15.89
C ILE A 323 -6.86 5.71 15.85
N TYR A 324 -7.16 5.23 14.65
CA TYR A 324 -7.91 4.00 14.43
C TYR A 324 -6.99 2.80 14.24
N ARG A 325 -7.41 1.62 14.71
CA ARG A 325 -6.66 0.37 14.49
C ARG A 325 -6.53 0.10 12.99
N LEU A 326 -5.29 0.01 12.51
CA LEU A 326 -4.99 -0.30 11.11
C LEU A 326 -5.30 -1.76 10.77
N VAL A 327 -5.66 -1.99 9.51
CA VAL A 327 -5.90 -3.32 8.95
C VAL A 327 -4.97 -3.53 7.75
N TYR A 328 -4.17 -4.59 7.81
CA TYR A 328 -3.32 -5.07 6.72
C TYR A 328 -3.97 -6.29 6.07
N GLY A 329 -3.56 -6.63 4.83
CA GLY A 329 -4.22 -7.71 4.08
C GLY A 329 -5.57 -7.31 3.48
N GLY A 330 -5.88 -6.01 3.41
CA GLY A 330 -7.18 -5.48 3.02
C GLY A 330 -7.37 -5.27 1.52
N ILE A 331 -6.40 -5.67 0.69
CA ILE A 331 -6.43 -5.47 -0.76
C ILE A 331 -7.49 -6.37 -1.39
N ASN A 332 -8.44 -5.78 -2.13
CA ASN A 332 -9.52 -6.50 -2.79
C ASN A 332 -9.09 -7.12 -4.14
N SER A 333 -9.86 -8.09 -4.63
CA SER A 333 -9.78 -8.56 -6.01
C SER A 333 -10.50 -7.59 -6.95
N PRO A 334 -9.92 -7.20 -8.10
CA PRO A 334 -8.68 -7.72 -8.70
C PRO A 334 -7.40 -6.94 -8.35
N GLY A 335 -7.45 -6.00 -7.41
CA GLY A 335 -6.30 -5.22 -6.94
C GLY A 335 -5.17 -6.06 -6.32
N ASN A 336 -5.43 -7.30 -5.92
CA ASN A 336 -4.40 -8.26 -5.49
C ASN A 336 -3.59 -8.88 -6.64
N SER A 337 -4.02 -8.69 -7.90
CA SER A 337 -3.27 -9.18 -9.06
C SER A 337 -1.97 -8.39 -9.30
N PRO A 338 -0.83 -9.04 -9.58
CA PRO A 338 0.42 -8.34 -9.88
C PRO A 338 0.37 -7.58 -11.22
N TYR A 339 -0.50 -7.99 -12.14
CA TYR A 339 -0.60 -7.44 -13.50
C TYR A 339 -1.27 -6.06 -13.56
N VAL A 340 -2.16 -5.75 -12.61
CA VAL A 340 -2.87 -4.47 -12.57
C VAL A 340 -2.07 -3.41 -11.84
N ILE A 341 -2.44 -2.15 -12.06
CA ILE A 341 -1.98 -1.00 -11.26
C ILE A 341 -3.01 -0.80 -10.15
N THR A 342 -2.65 -1.18 -8.93
CA THR A 342 -3.49 -1.07 -7.74
C THR A 342 -3.25 0.25 -7.05
N VAL A 343 -4.31 1.02 -6.82
CA VAL A 343 -4.23 2.40 -6.36
C VAL A 343 -4.88 2.57 -4.98
N GLY A 344 -4.06 2.94 -4.00
CA GLY A 344 -4.55 3.38 -2.69
C GLY A 344 -4.88 4.88 -2.66
N ALA A 345 -5.42 5.36 -1.54
CA ALA A 345 -5.91 6.73 -1.41
C ALA A 345 -5.07 7.58 -0.45
N THR A 346 -4.77 8.80 -0.89
CA THR A 346 -4.31 9.88 -0.01
C THR A 346 -5.45 10.85 0.29
N ASP A 347 -5.29 11.59 1.38
CA ASP A 347 -6.06 12.76 1.73
C ASP A 347 -5.19 14.00 1.55
N SER A 348 -5.54 14.83 0.59
CA SER A 348 -4.82 16.09 0.34
C SER A 348 -5.25 17.22 1.27
N ARG A 349 -6.13 16.94 2.24
CA ARG A 349 -6.67 17.93 3.18
C ARG A 349 -7.35 19.13 2.50
N GLY A 350 -7.69 19.00 1.21
CA GLY A 350 -8.23 20.09 0.39
C GLY A 350 -7.20 21.16 0.01
N THR A 351 -5.90 20.86 0.13
CA THR A 351 -4.80 21.76 -0.22
C THR A 351 -4.06 21.28 -1.47
N VAL A 352 -3.36 22.20 -2.14
CA VAL A 352 -2.46 21.88 -3.27
C VAL A 352 -1.06 21.48 -2.80
N ARG A 353 -0.77 21.66 -1.51
CA ARG A 353 0.51 21.29 -0.93
C ARG A 353 0.54 19.77 -0.84
N ARG A 354 1.73 19.20 -1.05
CA ARG A 354 1.92 17.75 -1.01
C ARG A 354 2.64 17.30 0.26
N SER A 355 3.32 18.24 0.91
CA SER A 355 4.01 18.00 2.18
C SER A 355 3.06 17.69 3.34
N ASP A 356 1.79 18.10 3.26
CA ASP A 356 0.72 17.83 4.22
C ASP A 356 -0.24 16.70 3.80
N ASP A 357 -0.05 16.11 2.61
CA ASP A 357 -0.79 14.94 2.16
C ASP A 357 -0.56 13.78 3.14
N ILE A 358 -1.63 13.11 3.55
CA ILE A 358 -1.55 11.92 4.39
C ILE A 358 -2.19 10.71 3.72
N MET A 359 -1.84 9.51 4.18
CA MET A 359 -2.60 8.31 3.82
C MET A 359 -4.06 8.46 4.28
N ALA A 360 -5.01 8.19 3.39
CA ALA A 360 -6.42 8.19 3.78
C ALA A 360 -6.71 6.99 4.67
N ARG A 361 -7.38 7.20 5.81
CA ARG A 361 -7.62 6.17 6.84
C ARG A 361 -8.18 4.86 6.26
N PHE A 362 -9.17 5.00 5.36
CA PHE A 362 -9.90 3.88 4.78
C PHE A 362 -9.08 3.11 3.74
N SER A 363 -7.98 3.67 3.20
CA SER A 363 -7.23 3.04 2.12
C SER A 363 -6.69 1.68 2.57
N SER A 364 -7.13 0.62 1.89
CA SER A 364 -6.62 -0.74 2.08
C SER A 364 -5.12 -0.80 1.90
N LYS A 365 -4.49 -1.68 2.69
CA LYS A 365 -3.04 -1.84 2.81
C LYS A 365 -2.68 -3.29 2.52
N GLY A 366 -1.53 -3.50 1.91
CA GLY A 366 -0.96 -4.81 1.67
C GLY A 366 -0.38 -5.45 2.95
N PRO A 367 0.35 -6.56 2.81
CA PRO A 367 0.49 -7.36 1.58
C PRO A 367 -0.86 -7.94 1.11
N THR A 368 -0.91 -8.60 -0.04
CA THR A 368 -2.12 -9.32 -0.45
C THR A 368 -2.41 -10.47 0.53
N ARG A 369 -3.70 -10.72 0.80
CA ARG A 369 -4.12 -11.64 1.88
C ARG A 369 -3.64 -13.08 1.70
N VAL A 370 -3.62 -13.58 0.47
CA VAL A 370 -3.34 -14.99 0.16
C VAL A 370 -1.90 -15.17 -0.32
N ASP A 371 -1.47 -14.34 -1.27
CA ASP A 371 -0.18 -14.52 -1.96
C ASP A 371 0.96 -13.65 -1.39
N GLY A 372 0.72 -12.83 -0.36
CA GLY A 372 1.79 -12.04 0.28
C GLY A 372 2.40 -10.91 -0.56
N LEU A 373 1.83 -10.56 -1.71
CA LEU A 373 2.41 -9.59 -2.65
C LEU A 373 2.34 -8.15 -2.11
N ALA A 374 3.36 -7.34 -2.40
CA ALA A 374 3.37 -5.91 -2.05
C ALA A 374 2.31 -5.13 -2.84
N LYS A 375 1.36 -4.52 -2.12
CA LYS A 375 0.28 -3.68 -2.65
C LYS A 375 -0.10 -2.59 -1.63
N PRO A 376 -0.71 -1.46 -2.02
CA PRO A 376 -0.97 -1.02 -3.40
C PRO A 376 0.33 -0.73 -4.17
N ASP A 377 0.25 -0.56 -5.49
CA ASP A 377 1.43 -0.21 -6.29
C ASP A 377 1.82 1.26 -6.07
N LEU A 378 0.83 2.15 -6.03
CA LEU A 378 1.00 3.57 -5.70
C LEU A 378 -0.28 4.14 -5.05
N VAL A 379 -0.24 5.39 -4.61
CA VAL A 379 -1.39 6.10 -4.07
C VAL A 379 -1.71 7.38 -4.84
N ALA A 380 -2.96 7.81 -4.81
CA ALA A 380 -3.41 9.06 -5.42
C ALA A 380 -4.52 9.71 -4.56
N PRO A 381 -4.79 11.01 -4.70
CA PRO A 381 -5.86 11.69 -3.97
C PRO A 381 -7.18 10.94 -4.11
N GLY A 382 -7.80 10.62 -2.97
CA GLY A 382 -9.03 9.81 -2.91
C GLY A 382 -10.03 10.27 -1.87
N ARG A 383 -9.75 11.35 -1.11
CA ARG A 383 -10.66 11.91 -0.11
C ARG A 383 -11.14 13.30 -0.54
N ARG A 384 -12.45 13.52 -0.46
CA ARG A 384 -13.15 14.78 -0.76
C ARG A 384 -12.86 15.33 -2.17
N LEU A 385 -12.74 14.45 -3.16
CA LEU A 385 -12.61 14.86 -4.56
C LEU A 385 -13.94 15.43 -5.06
N ILE A 386 -13.89 16.56 -5.75
CA ILE A 386 -15.06 17.14 -6.40
C ILE A 386 -15.13 16.59 -7.82
N ALA A 387 -16.27 16.00 -8.17
CA ALA A 387 -16.50 15.42 -9.49
C ALA A 387 -17.97 15.54 -9.92
N PRO A 388 -18.27 15.43 -11.23
CA PRO A 388 -19.61 15.36 -11.79
C PRO A 388 -20.56 14.48 -10.99
N MET A 389 -21.72 15.05 -10.66
CA MET A 389 -22.80 14.35 -10.00
C MET A 389 -23.78 13.82 -11.05
N SER A 390 -24.23 12.57 -10.91
CA SER A 390 -25.23 12.03 -11.82
C SER A 390 -26.54 12.82 -11.75
N GLN A 391 -27.02 13.25 -12.91
CA GLN A 391 -28.32 13.92 -13.04
C GLN A 391 -29.50 12.93 -13.03
N GLN A 392 -29.22 11.62 -13.01
CA GLN A 392 -30.21 10.55 -13.02
C GLN A 392 -30.46 9.96 -11.63
N ASN A 393 -29.81 10.50 -10.59
CA ASN A 393 -30.09 10.19 -9.19
C ASN A 393 -30.22 11.47 -8.34
N PRO A 394 -31.32 12.24 -8.49
CA PRO A 394 -31.51 13.48 -7.75
C PRO A 394 -31.63 13.26 -6.23
N ALA A 395 -32.05 12.07 -5.78
CA ALA A 395 -32.19 11.73 -4.36
C ALA A 395 -30.87 11.85 -3.58
N THR A 396 -29.73 11.60 -4.24
CA THR A 396 -28.39 11.77 -3.64
C THR A 396 -28.17 13.19 -3.11
N SER A 397 -28.71 14.21 -3.80
CA SER A 397 -28.55 15.61 -3.37
C SER A 397 -29.34 15.93 -2.11
N VAL A 398 -30.46 15.23 -1.91
CA VAL A 398 -31.34 15.36 -0.74
C VAL A 398 -30.79 14.56 0.44
N GLN A 399 -30.24 13.37 0.18
CA GLN A 399 -29.70 12.49 1.21
C GLN A 399 -28.38 13.01 1.79
N TYR A 400 -27.55 13.65 0.97
CA TYR A 400 -26.22 14.12 1.34
C TYR A 400 -25.98 15.58 0.94
N PRO A 401 -26.77 16.54 1.46
CA PRO A 401 -26.70 17.93 1.05
C PRO A 401 -25.32 18.55 1.30
N ASP A 402 -24.64 18.18 2.38
CA ASP A 402 -23.30 18.68 2.74
C ASP A 402 -22.19 18.29 1.74
N ARG A 403 -22.47 17.28 0.91
CA ARG A 403 -21.54 16.78 -0.10
C ARG A 403 -21.79 17.40 -1.47
N VAL A 404 -22.96 17.97 -1.72
CA VAL A 404 -23.26 18.72 -2.94
C VAL A 404 -22.45 20.02 -2.95
N ILE A 405 -21.80 20.32 -4.07
CA ILE A 405 -21.14 21.61 -4.24
C ILE A 405 -22.20 22.64 -4.62
N GLN A 406 -22.25 23.71 -3.84
CA GLN A 406 -23.12 24.84 -4.12
C GLN A 406 -22.46 25.78 -5.15
N PRO A 407 -23.20 26.23 -6.17
CA PRO A 407 -22.70 27.23 -7.10
C PRO A 407 -22.51 28.58 -6.39
N VAL A 408 -21.64 29.41 -6.95
CA VAL A 408 -21.41 30.79 -6.47
C VAL A 408 -22.22 31.82 -7.26
N SER A 409 -22.87 31.40 -8.34
CA SER A 409 -23.75 32.24 -9.16
C SER A 409 -25.05 31.52 -9.52
N SER A 410 -26.10 32.30 -9.79
CA SER A 410 -27.45 31.81 -10.04
C SER A 410 -27.67 31.21 -11.43
N ASP A 411 -26.75 31.45 -12.36
CA ASP A 411 -26.73 30.94 -13.74
C ASP A 411 -26.01 29.58 -13.87
N ALA A 412 -25.42 29.08 -12.79
CA ALA A 412 -24.77 27.77 -12.75
C ALA A 412 -25.79 26.62 -12.90
N THR A 413 -25.34 25.50 -13.46
CA THR A 413 -26.14 24.26 -13.46
C THR A 413 -26.26 23.75 -12.02
N PRO A 414 -27.47 23.67 -11.43
CA PRO A 414 -27.62 23.18 -10.06
C PRO A 414 -27.20 21.71 -9.94
N ASN A 415 -26.67 21.33 -8.77
CA ASN A 415 -26.30 19.94 -8.46
C ASN A 415 -25.39 19.29 -9.51
N ALA A 416 -24.50 20.06 -10.16
CA ALA A 416 -23.57 19.53 -11.15
C ALA A 416 -22.40 18.76 -10.52
N TYR A 417 -22.03 19.06 -9.27
CA TYR A 417 -20.85 18.49 -8.63
C TYR A 417 -21.11 17.99 -7.21
N PHE A 418 -20.38 16.93 -6.83
CA PHE A 418 -20.48 16.26 -5.55
C PHE A 418 -19.09 15.91 -4.99
N LYS A 419 -18.96 15.87 -3.66
CA LYS A 419 -17.74 15.47 -2.94
C LYS A 419 -17.72 13.96 -2.70
N TYR A 420 -16.78 13.28 -3.34
CA TYR A 420 -16.59 11.84 -3.26
C TYR A 420 -15.37 11.45 -2.41
N SER A 421 -15.38 10.25 -1.84
CA SER A 421 -14.26 9.69 -1.09
C SER A 421 -14.20 8.18 -1.23
N GLY A 422 -13.02 7.63 -1.48
CA GLY A 422 -12.77 6.20 -1.64
C GLY A 422 -11.55 5.95 -2.54
N THR A 423 -10.94 4.77 -2.43
CA THR A 423 -9.92 4.32 -3.38
C THR A 423 -10.50 4.16 -4.80
N SER A 424 -11.83 4.01 -4.90
CA SER A 424 -12.60 4.11 -6.15
C SER A 424 -12.48 5.45 -6.86
N PHE A 425 -12.08 6.52 -6.15
CA PHE A 425 -11.81 7.84 -6.72
C PHE A 425 -10.33 8.12 -6.92
N SER A 426 -9.42 7.36 -6.27
CA SER A 426 -7.99 7.40 -6.56
C SER A 426 -7.63 6.66 -7.86
N ALA A 427 -8.27 5.51 -8.13
CA ALA A 427 -8.09 4.76 -9.38
C ALA A 427 -8.31 5.62 -10.66
N PRO A 428 -9.42 6.38 -10.79
CA PRO A 428 -9.63 7.22 -11.97
C PRO A 428 -8.66 8.39 -12.10
N VAL A 429 -8.07 8.88 -11.00
CA VAL A 429 -6.97 9.87 -11.06
C VAL A 429 -5.78 9.28 -11.82
N VAL A 430 -5.39 8.04 -11.48
CA VAL A 430 -4.29 7.33 -12.17
C VAL A 430 -4.69 6.97 -13.60
N SER A 431 -5.94 6.55 -13.84
CA SER A 431 -6.45 6.25 -15.20
C SER A 431 -6.36 7.46 -16.13
N GLY A 432 -6.73 8.66 -15.65
CA GLY A 432 -6.57 9.90 -16.41
C GLY A 432 -5.10 10.29 -16.62
N ALA A 433 -4.24 10.08 -15.63
CA ALA A 433 -2.79 10.31 -15.78
C ALA A 433 -2.19 9.40 -16.87
N ILE A 434 -2.61 8.14 -16.93
CA ILE A 434 -2.22 7.21 -17.99
C ILE A 434 -2.71 7.68 -19.36
N ALA A 435 -3.92 8.25 -19.45
CA ALA A 435 -4.39 8.82 -20.71
C ALA A 435 -3.51 9.98 -21.20
N LEU A 436 -3.04 10.86 -20.31
CA LEU A 436 -2.06 11.90 -20.64
C LEU A 436 -0.71 11.30 -21.10
N MET A 437 -0.21 10.29 -20.38
CA MET A 437 1.02 9.57 -20.76
C MET A 437 0.92 8.89 -22.13
N LEU A 438 -0.26 8.35 -22.47
CA LEU A 438 -0.52 7.68 -23.74
C LEU A 438 -0.69 8.65 -24.91
N GLU A 439 -1.21 9.86 -24.65
CA GLU A 439 -1.19 10.93 -25.65
C GLU A 439 0.26 11.37 -25.93
N ALA A 440 1.07 11.51 -24.88
CA ALA A 440 2.49 11.83 -24.97
C ALA A 440 3.31 10.73 -25.70
N ASN A 441 3.02 9.46 -25.41
CA ASN A 441 3.64 8.32 -26.07
C ASN A 441 2.67 7.14 -26.26
N LYS A 442 2.11 7.05 -27.47
CA LYS A 442 1.11 6.02 -27.83
C LYS A 442 1.63 4.60 -27.75
N SER A 443 2.96 4.40 -27.78
CA SER A 443 3.62 3.10 -27.81
C SER A 443 3.87 2.47 -26.44
N LEU A 444 3.53 3.17 -25.34
CA LEU A 444 3.68 2.61 -24.00
C LEU A 444 2.90 1.30 -23.85
N THR A 445 3.60 0.29 -23.30
CA THR A 445 3.02 -0.99 -22.90
C THR A 445 2.50 -0.92 -21.46
N PRO A 446 1.66 -1.86 -21.01
CA PRO A 446 1.24 -1.93 -19.61
C PRO A 446 2.41 -1.95 -18.62
N ALA A 447 3.43 -2.78 -18.88
CA ALA A 447 4.61 -2.87 -18.02
C ALA A 447 5.40 -1.55 -17.95
N LEU A 448 5.65 -0.90 -19.10
CA LEU A 448 6.36 0.39 -19.13
C LEU A 448 5.54 1.51 -18.50
N THR A 449 4.22 1.49 -18.64
CA THR A 449 3.34 2.47 -18.00
C THR A 449 3.40 2.32 -16.49
N LYS A 450 3.23 1.09 -15.97
CA LYS A 450 3.35 0.79 -14.54
C LYS A 450 4.73 1.19 -14.01
N ALA A 451 5.82 0.78 -14.68
CA ALA A 451 7.17 1.16 -14.28
C ALA A 451 7.40 2.68 -14.26
N THR A 452 6.86 3.40 -15.25
CA THR A 452 6.94 4.87 -15.31
C THR A 452 6.25 5.50 -14.11
N LEU A 453 5.00 5.11 -13.82
CA LEU A 453 4.24 5.64 -12.68
C LEU A 453 4.94 5.40 -11.35
N LEU A 454 5.47 4.19 -11.14
CA LEU A 454 6.16 3.84 -9.90
C LEU A 454 7.47 4.63 -9.75
N ARG A 455 8.24 4.75 -10.84
CA ARG A 455 9.53 5.45 -10.81
C ARG A 455 9.37 6.94 -10.52
N THR A 456 8.26 7.54 -10.95
CA THR A 456 8.03 8.99 -10.84
C THR A 456 7.19 9.37 -9.63
N ALA A 457 6.62 8.40 -8.90
CA ALA A 457 5.84 8.64 -7.69
C ALA A 457 6.67 9.40 -6.63
N GLN A 458 5.99 10.11 -5.73
CA GLN A 458 6.59 10.85 -4.62
C GLN A 458 6.32 10.11 -3.31
N ALA A 459 7.34 9.80 -2.52
CA ALA A 459 7.12 9.27 -1.18
C ALA A 459 6.40 10.29 -0.28
N LEU A 460 5.36 9.85 0.42
CA LEU A 460 4.74 10.58 1.52
C LEU A 460 5.72 10.73 2.69
N PRO A 461 5.55 11.75 3.55
CA PRO A 461 6.37 11.95 4.75
C PRO A 461 6.57 10.68 5.57
N GLU A 462 7.83 10.31 5.83
CA GLU A 462 8.16 9.06 6.55
C GLU A 462 7.60 9.04 7.98
N SER A 463 7.41 10.21 8.60
CA SER A 463 6.83 10.36 9.94
C SER A 463 5.40 9.83 10.07
N GLN A 464 4.72 9.53 8.95
CA GLN A 464 3.39 8.92 8.95
C GLN A 464 3.43 7.40 9.19
N PHE A 465 4.62 6.79 9.18
CA PHE A 465 4.78 5.35 9.25
C PHE A 465 5.73 4.98 10.39
N GLU A 466 5.29 4.06 11.23
CA GLU A 466 6.06 3.43 12.32
C GLU A 466 7.24 2.60 11.79
N SER A 467 7.15 2.09 10.56
CA SER A 467 8.23 1.30 9.95
C SER A 467 8.29 1.43 8.43
N LYS A 468 9.44 1.05 7.86
CA LYS A 468 9.63 0.94 6.41
C LYS A 468 8.69 -0.10 5.77
N ALA A 469 8.39 -1.20 6.47
CA ALA A 469 7.45 -2.21 6.00
C ALA A 469 6.03 -1.63 5.90
N GLN A 470 5.56 -0.95 6.95
CA GLN A 470 4.27 -0.26 6.94
C GLN A 470 4.20 0.80 5.83
N ASN A 471 5.27 1.56 5.63
CA ASN A 471 5.39 2.56 4.57
C ASN A 471 5.11 1.92 3.20
N ILE A 472 5.87 0.87 2.83
CA ILE A 472 5.71 0.19 1.53
C ILE A 472 4.31 -0.44 1.39
N SER A 473 3.84 -1.15 2.41
CA SER A 473 2.51 -1.81 2.38
C SER A 473 1.33 -0.83 2.40
N SER A 474 1.55 0.45 2.73
CA SER A 474 0.50 1.47 2.75
C SER A 474 0.49 2.32 1.50
N GLN A 475 1.64 2.87 1.12
CA GLN A 475 1.73 3.84 0.01
C GLN A 475 2.35 3.29 -1.29
N GLY A 476 2.88 2.06 -1.28
CA GLY A 476 3.58 1.49 -2.43
C GLY A 476 4.81 2.33 -2.82
N ALA A 477 4.91 2.67 -4.10
CA ALA A 477 5.96 3.56 -4.61
C ALA A 477 5.82 5.02 -4.13
N GLY A 478 4.64 5.40 -3.63
CA GLY A 478 4.30 6.73 -3.16
C GLY A 478 3.12 7.35 -3.92
N ALA A 479 2.91 8.64 -3.71
CA ALA A 479 1.84 9.42 -4.31
C ALA A 479 2.13 9.77 -5.78
N LEU A 480 1.12 9.61 -6.64
CA LEU A 480 1.18 9.90 -8.07
C LEU A 480 1.78 11.28 -8.37
N ASN A 481 2.66 11.37 -9.37
CA ASN A 481 3.19 12.63 -9.91
C ASN A 481 3.02 12.62 -11.43
N VAL A 482 1.97 13.30 -11.91
CA VAL A 482 1.55 13.25 -13.32
C VAL A 482 2.57 13.95 -14.22
N ALA A 483 3.07 15.11 -13.81
CA ALA A 483 4.06 15.86 -14.60
C ALA A 483 5.35 15.07 -14.81
N ALA A 484 5.88 14.43 -13.76
CA ALA A 484 7.05 13.56 -13.88
C ALA A 484 6.77 12.31 -14.74
N ALA A 485 5.60 11.68 -14.57
CA ALA A 485 5.20 10.51 -15.35
C ALA A 485 5.08 10.82 -16.85
N VAL A 486 4.52 11.97 -17.20
CA VAL A 486 4.42 12.46 -18.58
C VAL A 486 5.80 12.76 -19.16
N GLU A 487 6.67 13.48 -18.44
CA GLU A 487 8.05 13.77 -18.90
C GLU A 487 8.83 12.47 -19.20
N MET A 488 8.70 11.47 -18.33
CA MET A 488 9.33 10.17 -18.53
C MET A 488 8.70 9.42 -19.72
N ALA A 489 7.38 9.46 -19.88
CA ALA A 489 6.68 8.87 -21.03
C ALA A 489 7.14 9.45 -22.37
N GLU A 490 7.31 10.78 -22.45
CA GLU A 490 7.82 11.48 -23.63
C GLU A 490 9.26 11.09 -23.97
N SER A 491 10.05 10.84 -22.93
CA SER A 491 11.46 10.47 -23.02
C SER A 491 11.68 9.02 -23.48
N ILE A 492 10.68 8.16 -23.33
CA ILE A 492 10.68 6.79 -23.86
C ILE A 492 10.58 6.84 -25.39
N VAL A 493 11.23 5.91 -26.07
CA VAL A 493 11.18 5.81 -27.53
C VAL A 493 9.74 5.63 -28.05
N PRO A 494 9.40 6.15 -29.25
CA PRO A 494 8.03 6.11 -29.79
C PRO A 494 7.59 4.73 -30.33
N ASN A 495 8.44 3.71 -30.22
CA ASN A 495 8.18 2.32 -30.62
C ASN A 495 8.39 1.35 -29.45
N ALA A 496 8.08 1.79 -28.22
CA ALA A 496 8.35 1.05 -26.99
C ALA A 496 7.70 -0.34 -26.96
N ASN A 497 6.53 -0.49 -27.58
CA ASN A 497 5.83 -1.76 -27.76
C ASN A 497 6.50 -2.76 -28.72
N LYS A 498 7.56 -2.36 -29.44
CA LYS A 498 8.32 -3.20 -30.37
C LYS A 498 9.76 -3.43 -29.90
N LEU A 499 10.09 -3.01 -28.68
CA LEU A 499 11.42 -3.20 -28.12
C LEU A 499 11.72 -4.69 -27.94
N LYS A 500 12.95 -5.06 -28.27
CA LYS A 500 13.53 -6.38 -28.00
C LYS A 500 14.41 -6.29 -26.76
N ALA A 501 14.70 -7.42 -26.12
CA ALA A 501 15.66 -7.47 -25.02
C ALA A 501 17.00 -6.82 -25.44
N GLY A 502 17.57 -6.00 -24.55
CA GLY A 502 18.79 -5.22 -24.79
C GLY A 502 18.62 -3.93 -25.60
N ALA A 503 17.43 -3.65 -26.14
CA ALA A 503 17.18 -2.39 -26.84
C ALA A 503 17.05 -1.19 -25.86
N ARG A 504 17.44 0.00 -26.30
CA ARG A 504 17.32 1.23 -25.51
C ARG A 504 15.86 1.62 -25.32
N ILE A 505 15.46 1.84 -24.07
CA ILE A 505 14.11 2.28 -23.69
C ILE A 505 13.94 3.79 -23.91
N PHE A 506 14.98 4.58 -23.63
CA PHE A 506 14.96 6.03 -23.77
C PHE A 506 15.46 6.49 -25.14
N ARG A 507 14.99 7.67 -25.56
CA ARG A 507 15.51 8.39 -26.72
C ARG A 507 17.02 8.65 -26.58
N ALA A 508 17.72 8.80 -27.70
CA ALA A 508 19.15 9.08 -27.70
C ALA A 508 19.46 10.35 -26.88
N GLY A 509 20.48 10.28 -26.03
CA GLY A 509 20.87 11.38 -25.15
C GLY A 509 20.09 11.47 -23.82
N VAL A 510 19.06 10.65 -23.63
CA VAL A 510 18.27 10.62 -22.38
C VAL A 510 18.67 9.42 -21.53
N THR A 511 18.89 9.67 -20.24
CA THR A 511 19.12 8.67 -19.20
C THR A 511 18.22 8.96 -18.00
N LEU A 512 18.07 8.01 -17.07
CA LEU A 512 17.34 8.27 -15.81
C LEU A 512 17.93 9.44 -15.01
N ARG A 513 19.22 9.73 -15.16
CA ARG A 513 19.90 10.86 -14.49
C ARG A 513 19.63 12.20 -15.18
N SER A 514 19.31 12.19 -16.48
CA SER A 514 19.02 13.42 -17.22
C SER A 514 17.56 13.87 -17.11
N LEU A 515 16.66 13.01 -16.62
CA LEU A 515 15.28 13.40 -16.30
C LEU A 515 15.28 14.35 -15.10
N LYS A 516 14.31 15.28 -15.05
CA LYS A 516 14.14 16.15 -13.88
C LYS A 516 13.98 15.27 -12.64
N GLN A 517 14.77 15.54 -11.59
CA GLN A 517 14.69 14.78 -10.33
C GLN A 517 13.60 15.33 -9.40
N SER A 518 13.12 16.53 -9.68
CA SER A 518 12.04 17.19 -8.95
C SER A 518 11.17 18.02 -9.88
N THR A 519 9.89 18.13 -9.55
CA THR A 519 8.91 18.93 -10.28
C THR A 519 8.27 19.95 -9.35
N LEU A 520 7.97 21.15 -9.87
CA LEU A 520 7.22 22.15 -9.11
C LEU A 520 5.72 21.82 -9.21
N ILE A 521 5.08 21.49 -8.09
CA ILE A 521 3.65 21.17 -7.99
C ILE A 521 3.05 22.00 -6.86
N GLY A 522 2.00 22.77 -7.13
CA GLY A 522 1.34 23.58 -6.10
C GLY A 522 2.24 24.62 -5.42
N GLY A 523 3.36 25.01 -6.05
CA GLY A 523 4.38 25.89 -5.47
C GLY A 523 5.44 25.18 -4.61
N GLU A 524 5.38 23.85 -4.48
CA GLU A 524 6.35 23.04 -3.75
C GLU A 524 7.24 22.24 -4.71
N THR A 525 8.53 22.13 -4.39
CA THR A 525 9.45 21.26 -5.12
C THR A 525 9.25 19.82 -4.66
N VAL A 526 8.65 19.02 -5.52
CA VAL A 526 8.32 17.62 -5.28
C VAL A 526 9.42 16.75 -5.88
N ALA A 527 10.19 16.07 -5.03
CA ALA A 527 11.18 15.09 -5.46
C ALA A 527 10.50 13.80 -5.94
N GLN A 528 11.04 13.21 -7.00
CA GLN A 528 10.66 11.86 -7.42
C GLN A 528 11.30 10.83 -6.47
N THR A 529 10.61 9.72 -6.24
CA THR A 529 11.12 8.62 -5.44
C THR A 529 12.35 8.02 -6.11
N SER A 530 13.36 7.65 -5.30
CA SER A 530 14.52 6.91 -5.80
C SER A 530 14.20 5.43 -6.10
N ARG A 531 12.96 5.00 -5.85
CA ARG A 531 12.53 3.60 -5.91
C ARG A 531 12.00 3.30 -7.30
N VAL A 532 12.68 2.43 -8.03
CA VAL A 532 12.17 1.41 -8.98
C VAL A 532 13.31 0.98 -9.90
N LEU A 533 13.56 -0.33 -9.92
CA LEU A 533 14.19 -0.99 -11.05
C LEU A 533 13.30 -2.15 -11.51
N TYR A 534 13.11 -2.25 -12.83
CA TYR A 534 12.40 -3.35 -13.48
C TYR A 534 13.43 -4.14 -14.28
N SER A 535 13.58 -5.43 -14.02
CA SER A 535 14.49 -6.33 -14.75
C SER A 535 13.82 -7.68 -14.99
N ASN A 536 13.92 -8.16 -16.23
CA ASN A 536 13.83 -9.59 -16.55
C ASN A 536 15.28 -10.08 -16.72
N GLY A 537 15.86 -10.65 -15.67
CA GLY A 537 17.27 -11.10 -15.65
C GLY A 537 18.04 -10.65 -14.41
N VAL A 538 19.34 -10.94 -14.38
CA VAL A 538 20.24 -10.68 -13.25
C VAL A 538 20.49 -9.18 -13.04
N LEU A 539 20.42 -8.73 -11.79
CA LEU A 539 20.47 -7.31 -11.45
C LEU A 539 21.23 -7.02 -10.16
N PHE A 540 22.21 -6.10 -10.20
CA PHE A 540 23.01 -5.65 -9.05
C PHE A 540 22.61 -4.24 -8.64
N THR A 541 22.15 -4.03 -7.39
CA THR A 541 21.82 -2.68 -6.91
C THR A 541 21.97 -2.52 -5.40
N GLN A 542 22.18 -1.27 -4.94
CA GLN A 542 22.40 -0.89 -3.54
C GLN A 542 21.15 -0.30 -2.86
N ARG A 543 19.94 -0.51 -3.41
CA ARG A 543 18.67 0.07 -2.92
C ARG A 543 17.48 -0.90 -3.13
N PRO A 544 16.39 -0.78 -2.35
CA PRO A 544 15.30 -1.77 -2.32
C PRO A 544 14.46 -1.83 -3.61
N ILE A 545 14.15 -3.06 -4.07
CA ILE A 545 13.53 -3.36 -5.37
C ILE A 545 12.52 -4.52 -5.25
N LEU A 546 11.49 -4.52 -6.10
CA LEU A 546 10.54 -5.61 -6.33
C LEU A 546 10.88 -6.30 -7.68
N THR A 547 11.25 -7.58 -7.69
CA THR A 547 11.58 -8.34 -8.92
C THR A 547 10.99 -9.75 -8.91
N ASP A 548 10.90 -10.35 -10.10
CA ASP A 548 10.59 -11.76 -10.37
C ASP A 548 11.90 -12.42 -10.88
N GLY A 549 12.71 -13.03 -9.99
CA GLY A 549 14.07 -13.55 -10.31
C GLY A 549 15.02 -13.75 -9.10
N ILE A 550 16.29 -14.10 -9.35
CA ILE A 550 17.36 -14.26 -8.32
C ILE A 550 17.91 -12.89 -7.91
N LEU A 551 18.01 -12.60 -6.60
CA LEU A 551 18.45 -11.31 -6.07
C LEU A 551 19.56 -11.43 -4.99
N MET A 552 20.52 -10.50 -5.04
CA MET A 552 21.50 -10.22 -3.97
C MET A 552 21.41 -8.72 -3.60
N SER A 553 21.13 -8.38 -2.33
CA SER A 553 20.94 -6.97 -1.88
C SER A 553 21.03 -6.79 -0.36
N ASP A 554 21.36 -5.58 0.10
CA ASP A 554 21.29 -5.18 1.52
C ASP A 554 19.98 -4.42 1.81
N GLY A 555 19.13 -4.88 2.74
CA GLY A 555 17.93 -4.15 3.20
C GLY A 555 16.67 -4.99 3.45
N ILE A 556 15.48 -4.37 3.33
CA ILE A 556 14.17 -5.04 3.46
C ILE A 556 13.70 -5.47 2.08
N LEU A 557 13.40 -6.76 1.90
CA LEU A 557 12.96 -7.32 0.63
C LEU A 557 11.58 -8.01 0.69
N ILE A 558 10.80 -7.83 -0.39
CA ILE A 558 9.55 -8.55 -0.66
C ILE A 558 9.61 -9.17 -2.07
N SER A 559 9.72 -10.49 -2.19
CA SER A 559 9.80 -11.22 -3.49
C SER A 559 9.41 -12.70 -3.35
N ASP A 560 9.04 -13.33 -4.47
CA ASP A 560 8.82 -14.77 -4.63
C ASP A 560 10.01 -15.37 -5.42
N GLY A 561 10.87 -16.19 -4.81
CA GLY A 561 12.06 -16.73 -5.50
C GLY A 561 13.22 -17.24 -4.60
N ILE A 562 14.45 -17.23 -5.14
CA ILE A 562 15.71 -17.55 -4.43
C ILE A 562 16.41 -16.23 -4.04
N LEU A 563 16.75 -16.06 -2.76
CA LEU A 563 17.19 -14.80 -2.19
C LEU A 563 18.44 -14.93 -1.29
N MET A 564 19.35 -13.94 -1.35
CA MET A 564 20.43 -13.71 -0.38
C MET A 564 20.44 -12.21 0.05
N SER A 565 20.39 -11.90 1.36
CA SER A 565 20.27 -10.50 1.85
C SER A 565 20.75 -10.23 3.29
N ASP A 566 21.39 -9.10 3.55
CA ASP A 566 21.92 -8.71 4.87
C ASP A 566 20.87 -7.99 5.78
N GLY A 567 19.57 -8.35 5.71
CA GLY A 567 18.47 -7.60 6.37
C GLY A 567 17.15 -8.36 6.53
N ALA A 568 16.02 -7.69 6.81
CA ALA A 568 14.75 -8.40 7.02
C ALA A 568 14.10 -8.87 5.70
N VAL A 569 13.79 -10.16 5.61
CA VAL A 569 13.22 -10.81 4.42
C VAL A 569 11.76 -11.21 4.65
N LEU A 570 10.87 -10.84 3.72
CA LEU A 570 9.46 -11.28 3.68
C LEU A 570 9.15 -11.92 2.32
N GLY A 571 8.84 -13.21 2.26
CA GLY A 571 8.54 -13.88 0.98
C GLY A 571 8.33 -15.39 1.07
N SER A 572 8.19 -16.03 -0.09
CA SER A 572 8.08 -17.50 -0.21
C SER A 572 9.11 -18.03 -1.23
N GLY A 573 9.82 -19.13 -0.89
CA GLY A 573 10.87 -19.72 -1.74
C GLY A 573 12.14 -20.16 -0.99
N ILE A 574 13.32 -19.89 -1.55
CA ILE A 574 14.61 -20.12 -0.89
C ILE A 574 15.11 -18.77 -0.38
N LEU A 575 15.17 -18.58 0.93
CA LEU A 575 15.49 -17.30 1.58
C LEU A 575 16.78 -17.45 2.36
N MET A 576 17.83 -16.69 2.03
CA MET A 576 19.08 -16.63 2.78
C MET A 576 19.29 -15.21 3.32
N SER A 577 19.63 -15.04 4.59
CA SER A 577 19.83 -13.71 5.17
C SER A 577 20.67 -13.63 6.45
N ASP A 578 21.42 -12.55 6.65
CA ASP A 578 22.13 -12.34 7.93
C ASP A 578 21.22 -11.72 9.03
N GLY A 579 19.95 -11.41 8.70
CA GLY A 579 19.00 -10.66 9.54
C GLY A 579 17.80 -11.48 10.04
N ALA A 580 16.58 -10.94 9.92
CA ALA A 580 15.36 -11.66 10.32
C ALA A 580 14.60 -12.17 9.08
N VAL A 581 14.27 -13.46 9.05
CA VAL A 581 13.56 -14.09 7.93
C VAL A 581 12.15 -14.51 8.38
N LEU A 582 11.13 -14.08 7.63
CA LEU A 582 9.74 -14.52 7.85
C LEU A 582 9.10 -14.97 6.53
N GLY A 583 8.76 -16.26 6.44
CA GLY A 583 8.34 -16.86 5.17
C GLY A 583 8.17 -18.38 5.21
N SER A 584 8.06 -19.00 4.05
CA SER A 584 7.96 -20.47 3.89
C SER A 584 8.83 -20.98 2.75
N GLY A 585 9.37 -22.20 2.90
CA GLY A 585 10.25 -22.86 1.91
C GLY A 585 11.59 -23.32 2.51
N ILE A 586 12.72 -22.95 1.89
CA ILE A 586 14.06 -23.20 2.43
C ILE A 586 14.58 -21.89 3.01
N LEU A 587 14.74 -21.80 4.33
CA LEU A 587 15.13 -20.59 5.04
C LEU A 587 16.55 -20.77 5.56
N MET A 588 17.45 -19.82 5.34
CA MET A 588 18.81 -19.81 5.87
C MET A 588 19.07 -18.45 6.51
N SER A 589 19.44 -18.39 7.79
CA SER A 589 19.75 -17.09 8.38
C SER A 589 20.65 -17.08 9.61
N ASP A 590 21.51 -16.08 9.69
CA ASP A 590 22.37 -15.89 10.87
C ASP A 590 21.66 -15.15 12.03
N GLY A 591 20.48 -14.56 11.77
CA GLY A 591 19.65 -13.88 12.78
C GLY A 591 18.38 -14.65 13.16
N ALA A 592 17.21 -14.00 13.19
CA ALA A 592 15.97 -14.60 13.70
C ALA A 592 15.09 -15.17 12.57
N VAL A 593 14.70 -16.45 12.63
CA VAL A 593 13.86 -17.07 11.59
C VAL A 593 12.50 -17.47 12.16
N LEU A 594 11.43 -17.03 11.50
CA LEU A 594 10.04 -17.45 11.76
C LEU A 594 9.39 -17.98 10.48
N GLY A 595 9.19 -19.29 10.37
CA GLY A 595 8.64 -19.84 9.12
C GLY A 595 8.40 -21.34 9.10
N SER A 596 7.97 -21.86 7.95
CA SER A 596 7.70 -23.29 7.75
C SER A 596 8.47 -23.86 6.55
N GLY A 597 8.97 -25.09 6.68
CA GLY A 597 9.78 -25.77 5.66
C GLY A 597 11.14 -26.26 6.17
N ALA A 598 12.19 -26.14 5.37
CA ALA A 598 13.56 -26.49 5.79
C ALA A 598 14.28 -25.23 6.27
N VAL A 599 14.74 -25.20 7.51
CA VAL A 599 15.32 -24.00 8.14
C VAL A 599 16.74 -24.28 8.61
N LEU A 600 17.69 -23.46 8.18
CA LEU A 600 19.08 -23.42 8.61
C LEU A 600 19.33 -22.07 9.30
N GLY A 601 19.87 -22.01 10.51
CA GLY A 601 20.22 -20.72 11.07
C GLY A 601 21.04 -20.72 12.33
N SER A 602 21.89 -19.72 12.49
CA SER A 602 22.77 -19.59 13.67
C SER A 602 22.19 -18.73 14.80
N GLY A 603 21.05 -18.06 14.58
CA GLY A 603 20.35 -17.26 15.59
C GLY A 603 19.10 -17.95 16.16
N ALA A 604 18.09 -17.18 16.58
CA ALA A 604 16.86 -17.72 17.18
C ALA A 604 15.91 -18.25 16.10
N VAL A 605 15.58 -19.55 16.15
CA VAL A 605 14.75 -20.20 15.12
C VAL A 605 13.45 -20.74 15.73
N LEU A 606 12.31 -20.32 15.15
CA LEU A 606 10.97 -20.81 15.45
C LEU A 606 10.29 -21.25 14.16
N GLY A 607 10.10 -22.56 13.98
CA GLY A 607 9.51 -23.05 12.74
C GLY A 607 9.00 -24.49 12.78
N SER A 608 8.14 -24.81 11.82
CA SER A 608 7.59 -26.14 11.60
C SER A 608 8.23 -26.79 10.36
N GLY A 609 8.90 -27.93 10.56
CA GLY A 609 9.62 -28.67 9.50
C GLY A 609 11.01 -29.15 9.93
N ALA A 610 11.94 -29.30 8.99
CA ALA A 610 13.31 -29.73 9.28
C ALA A 610 14.17 -28.52 9.69
N VAL A 611 14.75 -28.51 10.89
CA VAL A 611 15.46 -27.35 11.44
C VAL A 611 16.90 -27.72 11.83
N LEU A 612 17.87 -26.92 11.38
CA LEU A 612 19.31 -27.10 11.64
C LEU A 612 19.90 -25.76 12.11
N GLY A 613 20.56 -25.72 13.27
CA GLY A 613 21.05 -24.44 13.78
C GLY A 613 22.00 -24.54 14.97
N SER A 614 22.69 -23.45 15.30
CA SER A 614 23.77 -23.43 16.30
C SER A 614 23.44 -22.67 17.60
N ALA A 615 22.18 -22.28 17.81
CA ALA A 615 21.72 -21.51 18.98
C ALA A 615 20.37 -22.04 19.55
N ILE A 616 19.50 -21.15 20.05
CA ILE A 616 18.23 -21.53 20.70
C ILE A 616 17.22 -22.03 19.67
N LEU A 617 16.77 -23.27 19.85
CA LEU A 617 15.97 -24.00 18.87
C LEU A 617 14.73 -24.60 19.56
N MET A 618 13.53 -24.30 19.02
CA MET A 618 12.24 -24.86 19.48
C MET A 618 11.48 -25.40 18.27
N SER A 619 11.30 -26.73 18.18
CA SER A 619 10.57 -27.38 17.08
C SER A 619 9.97 -28.72 17.50
N ASP A 620 8.93 -29.14 16.78
CA ASP A 620 8.15 -30.38 17.00
C ASP A 620 8.65 -31.57 16.13
N ALA A 621 9.89 -31.53 15.61
CA ALA A 621 10.44 -32.52 14.67
C ALA A 621 11.99 -32.69 14.75
N ILE A 622 12.57 -33.50 13.85
CA ILE A 622 14.00 -33.93 13.80
C ILE A 622 14.98 -32.74 13.95
N LEU A 623 15.93 -32.85 14.89
CA LEU A 623 16.85 -31.79 15.33
C LEU A 623 18.33 -32.20 15.19
N MET A 624 19.20 -31.30 14.70
CA MET A 624 20.68 -31.42 14.71
C MET A 624 21.33 -30.07 15.08
N SER A 625 22.26 -30.05 16.06
CA SER A 625 22.95 -28.83 16.58
C SER A 625 24.18 -29.17 17.42
N ASP A 626 25.07 -28.18 17.55
CA ASP A 626 26.29 -28.18 18.37
C ASP A 626 26.07 -27.58 19.79
N ALA A 627 24.82 -27.34 20.23
CA ALA A 627 24.49 -26.70 21.52
C ALA A 627 23.26 -27.28 22.25
N LEU A 628 22.93 -26.70 23.42
CA LEU A 628 21.91 -27.14 24.39
C LEU A 628 20.49 -27.25 23.78
N MET A 629 19.85 -28.42 23.87
CA MET A 629 18.53 -28.72 23.25
C MET A 629 17.46 -29.22 24.25
N ASN A 630 16.18 -29.00 23.92
CA ASN A 630 15.00 -29.60 24.57
C ASN A 630 13.93 -29.91 23.49
N GLY A 631 13.47 -31.16 23.37
CA GLY A 631 12.44 -31.56 22.40
C GLY A 631 12.05 -33.04 22.45
N ASP A 632 10.86 -33.36 21.91
CA ASP A 632 10.28 -34.71 21.88
C ASP A 632 10.54 -35.37 20.50
N GLY A 633 11.52 -36.29 20.37
CA GLY A 633 11.84 -36.94 19.08
C GLY A 633 13.18 -37.71 19.00
N ILE A 634 13.62 -38.04 17.77
CA ILE A 634 14.93 -38.67 17.46
C ILE A 634 16.02 -37.59 17.39
N LEU A 635 17.16 -37.79 18.07
CA LEU A 635 18.18 -36.75 18.27
C LEU A 635 19.62 -37.23 17.96
N MET A 636 20.45 -36.37 17.35
CA MET A 636 21.90 -36.57 17.11
C MET A 636 22.68 -35.28 17.43
N THR A 637 23.70 -35.33 18.30
CA THR A 637 24.47 -34.15 18.76
C THR A 637 25.93 -34.46 19.15
N ASP A 638 26.78 -33.43 19.11
CA ASP A 638 28.19 -33.42 19.56
C ASP A 638 28.39 -32.77 20.96
N GLY A 639 27.38 -32.83 21.86
CA GLY A 639 27.39 -32.12 23.15
C GLY A 639 26.54 -32.74 24.28
N ILE A 640 26.33 -32.01 25.38
CA ILE A 640 25.58 -32.46 26.58
C ILE A 640 24.08 -32.54 26.28
N LEU A 641 23.43 -33.65 26.67
CA LEU A 641 22.06 -33.95 26.27
C LEU A 641 21.11 -34.37 27.40
N MET A 642 19.84 -33.92 27.33
CA MET A 642 18.71 -34.40 28.14
C MET A 642 17.51 -34.69 27.21
N SER A 643 16.94 -35.90 27.24
CA SER A 643 15.83 -36.32 26.38
C SER A 643 15.05 -37.49 26.97
N ASP A 644 13.74 -37.55 26.69
CA ASP A 644 12.86 -38.69 26.97
C ASP A 644 12.65 -39.50 25.65
N GLY A 645 13.64 -40.34 25.25
CA GLY A 645 13.59 -41.06 23.96
C GLY A 645 14.77 -41.99 23.63
N ILE A 646 14.90 -42.39 22.34
CA ILE A 646 16.00 -43.21 21.80
C ILE A 646 17.16 -42.31 21.38
N LEU A 647 18.39 -42.66 21.76
CA LEU A 647 19.56 -41.79 21.62
C LEU A 647 20.77 -42.44 20.91
N MET A 648 21.52 -41.64 20.13
CA MET A 648 22.84 -41.99 19.58
C MET A 648 23.79 -40.76 19.69
N SER A 649 24.98 -40.92 20.29
CA SER A 649 25.95 -39.83 20.48
C SER A 649 27.38 -40.34 20.73
N ASP A 650 28.37 -39.52 20.34
CA ASP A 650 29.81 -39.76 20.49
C ASP A 650 30.40 -39.10 21.78
N GLY A 651 29.56 -38.65 22.73
CA GLY A 651 29.95 -37.88 23.93
C GLY A 651 29.49 -38.46 25.30
N ILE A 652 29.48 -37.62 26.35
CA ILE A 652 29.04 -37.98 27.73
C ILE A 652 27.51 -37.93 27.82
N LEU A 653 26.90 -38.98 28.38
CA LEU A 653 25.46 -39.19 28.34
C LEU A 653 24.78 -39.33 29.73
N MET A 654 23.56 -38.80 29.89
CA MET A 654 22.66 -39.03 31.04
C MET A 654 21.22 -39.28 30.54
N THR A 655 20.68 -40.50 30.72
CA THR A 655 19.30 -40.86 30.29
C THR A 655 18.67 -41.96 31.18
N ASP A 656 17.35 -42.12 31.09
CA ASP A 656 16.56 -43.18 31.75
C ASP A 656 15.94 -44.18 30.73
N GLY A 657 16.75 -44.71 29.78
CA GLY A 657 16.26 -45.55 28.65
C GLY A 657 17.23 -46.62 28.09
N ILE A 658 17.06 -46.99 26.81
CA ILE A 658 17.92 -47.95 26.07
C ILE A 658 19.06 -47.18 25.38
N LEU A 659 20.30 -47.65 25.53
CA LEU A 659 21.49 -46.90 25.11
C LEU A 659 22.48 -47.68 24.24
N MET A 660 23.02 -47.02 23.20
CA MET A 660 24.19 -47.45 22.41
C MET A 660 25.18 -46.28 22.26
N SER A 661 26.44 -46.47 22.67
CA SER A 661 27.48 -45.43 22.57
C SER A 661 28.90 -46.00 22.55
N ASP A 662 29.80 -45.36 21.81
CA ASP A 662 31.23 -45.70 21.74
C ASP A 662 32.06 -45.03 22.88
N GLY A 663 31.43 -44.19 23.72
CA GLY A 663 32.06 -43.36 24.76
C GLY A 663 31.83 -43.82 26.21
N ALA A 664 31.96 -42.89 27.18
CA ALA A 664 31.72 -43.19 28.61
C ALA A 664 30.25 -43.00 28.99
N VAL A 665 29.65 -43.99 29.64
CA VAL A 665 28.19 -44.07 29.86
C VAL A 665 27.84 -43.99 31.36
N LEU A 666 26.87 -43.12 31.72
CA LEU A 666 26.27 -42.99 33.05
C LEU A 666 24.74 -43.10 32.97
N GLY A 667 24.14 -44.18 33.52
CA GLY A 667 22.68 -44.34 33.50
C GLY A 667 22.17 -45.64 34.11
N SER A 668 20.84 -45.81 34.14
CA SER A 668 20.15 -47.00 34.66
C SER A 668 19.24 -47.61 33.58
N GLY A 669 19.47 -48.87 33.19
CA GLY A 669 18.76 -49.51 32.05
C GLY A 669 19.51 -50.67 31.38
N ILE A 670 19.28 -50.88 30.08
CA ILE A 670 20.06 -51.80 29.22
C ILE A 670 21.09 -50.95 28.48
N LEU A 671 22.37 -51.21 28.73
CA LEU A 671 23.48 -50.40 28.23
C LEU A 671 24.43 -51.26 27.37
N MET A 672 24.72 -50.82 26.15
CA MET A 672 25.77 -51.41 25.29
C MET A 672 26.80 -50.34 24.91
N SER A 673 28.08 -50.60 25.18
CA SER A 673 29.16 -49.65 24.87
C SER A 673 30.54 -50.28 24.76
N ASP A 674 31.38 -49.72 23.89
CA ASP A 674 32.79 -50.09 23.73
C ASP A 674 33.73 -49.35 24.73
N GLY A 675 33.19 -48.40 25.51
CA GLY A 675 33.91 -47.55 26.47
C GLY A 675 33.72 -47.90 27.95
N ALA A 676 33.98 -46.95 28.85
CA ALA A 676 33.81 -47.16 30.30
C ALA A 676 32.34 -46.96 30.72
N VAL A 677 31.75 -47.95 31.40
CA VAL A 677 30.33 -47.93 31.77
C VAL A 677 30.14 -47.91 33.29
N LEU A 678 29.31 -46.97 33.78
CA LEU A 678 28.93 -46.81 35.19
C LEU A 678 27.40 -46.75 35.30
N GLY A 679 26.78 -47.81 35.84
CA GLY A 679 25.33 -47.90 35.87
C GLY A 679 24.79 -49.14 36.58
N SER A 680 23.48 -49.13 36.87
CA SER A 680 22.74 -50.25 37.47
C SER A 680 21.76 -50.83 36.46
N GLY A 681 21.95 -52.10 36.06
CA GLY A 681 21.15 -52.75 35.01
C GLY A 681 21.81 -53.97 34.36
N ILE A 682 21.46 -54.25 33.09
CA ILE A 682 22.10 -55.29 32.26
C ILE A 682 23.15 -54.60 31.37
N LEU A 683 24.40 -55.05 31.46
CA LEU A 683 25.57 -54.41 30.86
C LEU A 683 26.26 -55.36 29.87
N MET A 684 26.57 -54.86 28.68
CA MET A 684 27.42 -55.54 27.68
C MET A 684 28.50 -54.56 27.19
N SER A 685 29.77 -54.88 27.42
CA SER A 685 30.90 -54.02 27.04
C SER A 685 32.24 -54.77 26.99
N ASP A 686 33.11 -54.34 26.08
CA ASP A 686 34.49 -54.84 25.89
C ASP A 686 35.52 -54.09 26.78
N GLY A 687 35.08 -53.10 27.57
CA GLY A 687 35.91 -52.19 28.37
C GLY A 687 35.99 -52.51 29.88
N VAL A 688 36.34 -51.49 30.70
CA VAL A 688 36.38 -51.60 32.17
C VAL A 688 34.99 -51.31 32.74
N ILE A 689 34.45 -52.23 33.54
CA ILE A 689 33.07 -52.15 34.06
C ILE A 689 33.07 -52.10 35.61
N LEU A 690 32.30 -51.17 36.17
CA LEU A 690 32.02 -51.04 37.61
C LEU A 690 30.50 -51.08 37.84
N SER A 691 29.96 -52.17 38.40
CA SER A 691 28.51 -52.34 38.61
C SER A 691 28.13 -53.38 39.67
N ASP A 692 26.87 -53.31 40.13
CA ASP A 692 26.22 -54.21 41.10
C ASP A 692 25.21 -55.20 40.45
N GLY A 693 25.23 -55.34 39.11
CA GLY A 693 24.26 -56.13 38.30
C GLY A 693 24.75 -57.48 37.73
N ILE A 694 24.08 -57.99 36.68
CA ILE A 694 24.49 -59.18 35.90
C ILE A 694 25.41 -58.73 34.76
N LEU A 695 26.57 -59.38 34.60
CA LEU A 695 27.69 -58.84 33.85
C LEU A 695 28.31 -59.88 32.89
N LEU A 696 28.48 -59.51 31.62
CA LEU A 696 29.16 -60.29 30.56
C LEU A 696 30.22 -59.39 29.88
N SER A 697 31.50 -59.77 29.92
CA SER A 697 32.59 -58.97 29.35
C SER A 697 33.87 -59.77 29.10
N ASP A 698 34.63 -59.37 28.07
CA ASP A 698 35.95 -59.94 27.74
C ASP A 698 37.11 -59.17 28.44
N GLY A 699 36.81 -58.10 29.19
CA GLY A 699 37.76 -57.17 29.83
C GLY A 699 38.00 -57.36 31.34
N ALA A 700 38.52 -56.33 32.01
CA ALA A 700 38.76 -56.33 33.47
C ALA A 700 37.50 -55.87 34.23
N VAL A 701 37.02 -56.69 35.17
CA VAL A 701 35.73 -56.47 35.86
C VAL A 701 35.88 -56.35 37.37
N LEU A 702 35.20 -55.34 37.96
CA LEU A 702 35.05 -55.12 39.41
C LEU A 702 33.56 -54.95 39.76
N GLY A 703 32.99 -55.86 40.57
CA GLY A 703 31.58 -55.78 40.93
C GLY A 703 31.07 -56.81 41.93
N SER A 704 29.89 -56.54 42.48
CA SER A 704 29.24 -57.26 43.60
C SER A 704 28.24 -58.35 43.17
N GLY A 705 28.07 -58.59 41.86
CA GLY A 705 26.98 -59.38 41.26
C GLY A 705 27.36 -60.76 40.70
N ILE A 706 26.61 -61.25 39.71
CA ILE A 706 26.91 -62.50 38.96
C ILE A 706 27.80 -62.13 37.77
N LEU A 707 29.00 -62.73 37.73
CA LEU A 707 30.05 -62.40 36.75
C LEU A 707 30.39 -63.58 35.84
N MET A 708 30.48 -63.31 34.53
CA MET A 708 31.01 -64.21 33.50
C MET A 708 32.01 -63.44 32.62
N SER A 709 33.27 -63.88 32.58
CA SER A 709 34.34 -63.22 31.81
C SER A 709 35.51 -64.17 31.51
N ASP A 710 36.15 -63.94 30.37
CA ASP A 710 37.36 -64.63 29.89
C ASP A 710 38.67 -63.93 30.37
N GLY A 711 38.56 -62.81 31.14
CA GLY A 711 39.66 -61.91 31.56
C GLY A 711 40.05 -61.94 33.05
N ILE A 712 40.70 -60.87 33.55
CA ILE A 712 41.10 -60.74 34.98
C ILE A 712 39.90 -60.30 35.81
N LEU A 713 39.55 -61.07 36.85
CA LEU A 713 38.36 -60.83 37.67
C LEU A 713 38.70 -60.61 39.15
N MET A 714 38.11 -59.58 39.77
CA MET A 714 38.14 -59.32 41.22
C MET A 714 36.70 -59.12 41.73
N SER A 715 36.23 -59.95 42.66
CA SER A 715 34.83 -59.93 43.12
C SER A 715 34.64 -60.55 44.51
N ASP A 716 33.62 -60.07 45.21
CA ASP A 716 33.12 -60.61 46.48
C ASP A 716 31.89 -61.55 46.30
N GLY A 717 31.55 -61.94 45.05
CA GLY A 717 30.34 -62.69 44.64
C GLY A 717 30.57 -64.10 44.06
N ILE A 718 29.57 -64.66 43.34
CA ILE A 718 29.65 -66.02 42.73
C ILE A 718 30.36 -65.94 41.37
N LEU A 719 31.49 -66.65 41.25
CA LEU A 719 32.35 -66.69 40.05
C LEU A 719 32.19 -67.95 39.19
N MET A 720 32.24 -67.79 37.86
CA MET A 720 32.58 -68.84 36.89
C MET A 720 33.59 -68.28 35.88
N SER A 721 34.79 -68.86 35.80
CA SER A 721 35.89 -68.43 34.92
C SER A 721 36.77 -69.61 34.49
N ASP A 722 37.42 -69.49 33.32
CA ASP A 722 38.42 -70.40 32.75
C ASP A 722 39.88 -69.84 32.80
N GLY A 723 40.12 -68.69 33.46
CA GLY A 723 41.42 -68.04 33.65
C GLY A 723 41.94 -68.00 35.12
N ASN A 724 43.12 -67.41 35.35
CA ASN A 724 43.79 -67.38 36.66
C ASN A 724 43.04 -66.50 37.69
N THR A 725 42.62 -67.09 38.82
CA THR A 725 41.92 -66.41 39.92
C THR A 725 42.86 -66.05 41.09
N TRP A 726 42.63 -64.90 41.72
CA TRP A 726 43.27 -64.50 42.99
C TRP A 726 42.17 -64.11 43.98
N SER A 727 42.23 -64.64 45.21
CA SER A 727 41.26 -64.39 46.29
C SER A 727 41.47 -63.07 47.01
#